data_AF-A0A935BMZ7-F1
#
_entry.id   AF-A0A935BMZ7-F1
#
_cell.length_a   1.000
_cell.length_b   1.000
_cell.length_c   1.000
_cell.angle_alpha   90.00
_cell.angle_beta   90.00
_cell.angle_gamma   90.00
#
_symmetry.space_group_name_H-M   'P 1'
#
loop_
_entity.id
_entity.type
_entity.pdbx_description
1 polymer ?
#
loop_
_entity_poly.entity_id
_entity_poly.type
_entity_poly.pdbx_seq_one_letter_code
_entity_poly.pdbx_strand_id
1 'polypeptide(L)'
;MISGARNLIGGNRTQQTADNYITGNYIEEIQIGSANATENRIIGNEIGRLPDGNVVPGGTESQGIVITDSSSANTIGGSSLEETNGISSGGAAIEINQGAHHNIITGNDIALSETGVLILNASDNRVGGINLSIGKIEGNNFEDNESGIIISEAASVRDSTPSPSTVDLSQVREMFEAQAGTASARNKVFGNVFSVSDPAPKELTNAITVLTAEDTLVGAVNRGNTIVEQTNAAIVVGNQAVRTIIEDNLIGLGPNGTARPNLDGIRLAGSGTTVRNNVISGNTETGIVINRLDDADPIPTENTIINNRIGTNAVGTTTVANSTGVSVEGRENTISSNIISGNTVVGIDVIDNLNTISQNKIGPDITGNTALANFGGITVSGSQNQILQNTVSGNTFGIVIAPFQESGTPIGNLVKGNFIGTNSSGNAALQNTLDGIVISNARTTIIGGLGPNIPTDRNIISGNGRHGISLAAGATQNRISGNYIGTGINGVVPIGNVGNGIRVGDSCSSTIIGGPEENSGNTIAYNGINGISLSSDAGNNNIIDPNSIFGNALRGIDLGEDGFTPNDPTDADTGPNKRQNYPTMTLSIVGGDLIVSYQVDSAPQHSTYGGPGIYVEFFEADATGAGRDFLGSDNYLLSDYNNGTPGTRQKNLGNAVALGIVAGDKLTATATDAEGNSSEFTPAVNAPGGAPGFEGDVAPRPNGDGNMLSTDITQMRRFVSGLDTPNPATNEAQLIDSAPRSTFGDGIINSSDVVQGRRYVSGLDVLTPAGGPANRGGSVPESIFIPNRDIGLDPFQRELRIGEPQFRHSTAIVPIEMKPEGNEVALSFTLEYDPEIFSNPRIALGKFARRLNSDRQHRSTRPHRHSYRLDRRDDRFGDTAKHCNGFFRS
;
A
#
# COMPACT_ATOMS: atom_id res chain seq x y z
N MET A 1 8.31 -67.00 10.61
CA MET A 1 7.58 -67.32 9.37
C MET A 1 6.42 -68.23 9.75
N ILE A 2 5.21 -67.67 9.79
CA ILE A 2 3.97 -68.41 10.07
C ILE A 2 3.27 -68.53 8.71
N SER A 3 3.21 -69.73 8.13
CA SER A 3 2.47 -70.00 6.89
C SER A 3 1.16 -70.72 7.21
N GLY A 4 0.08 -69.96 7.31
CA GLY A 4 -1.30 -70.44 7.43
C GLY A 4 -2.26 -69.40 6.84
N ALA A 5 -3.45 -69.83 6.42
CA ALA A 5 -4.45 -68.95 5.79
C ALA A 5 -4.90 -67.79 6.71
N ARG A 6 -4.82 -67.98 8.03
CA ARG A 6 -5.04 -66.95 9.06
C ARG A 6 -3.90 -66.98 10.07
N ASN A 7 -3.27 -65.84 10.31
CA ASN A 7 -2.15 -65.72 11.24
C ASN A 7 -2.59 -64.98 12.52
N LEU A 8 -2.57 -65.67 13.67
CA LEU A 8 -2.83 -65.07 14.99
C LEU A 8 -1.51 -64.83 15.74
N ILE A 9 -1.22 -63.58 16.09
CA ILE A 9 -0.17 -63.23 17.05
C ILE A 9 -0.81 -63.09 18.44
N GLY A 10 -0.32 -63.86 19.43
CA GLY A 10 -0.71 -63.71 20.84
C GLY A 10 -1.55 -64.83 21.46
N GLY A 11 -1.29 -66.10 21.13
CA GLY A 11 -1.91 -67.23 21.83
C GLY A 11 -1.53 -67.30 23.32
N ASN A 12 -2.50 -67.71 24.15
CA ASN A 12 -2.49 -67.74 25.62
C ASN A 12 -1.25 -68.47 26.21
N ARG A 13 -0.11 -67.78 26.38
CA ARG A 13 1.04 -68.14 27.25
C ARG A 13 2.06 -66.99 27.35
N THR A 14 2.12 -66.41 28.55
CA THR A 14 3.21 -65.71 29.27
C THR A 14 4.65 -65.64 28.69
N GLN A 15 4.86 -65.31 27.41
CA GLN A 15 6.15 -64.83 26.92
C GLN A 15 5.98 -63.49 26.21
N GLN A 16 6.70 -62.48 26.72
CA GLN A 16 6.93 -61.23 26.01
C GLN A 16 7.56 -61.56 24.66
N THR A 17 6.90 -61.21 23.57
CA THR A 17 7.48 -61.23 22.23
C THR A 17 7.50 -59.78 21.77
N ALA A 18 8.61 -59.10 22.03
CA ALA A 18 8.95 -57.87 21.32
C ALA A 18 9.43 -58.26 19.91
N ASP A 19 9.24 -57.39 18.91
CA ASP A 19 9.71 -57.56 17.53
C ASP A 19 9.06 -58.70 16.71
N ASN A 20 7.72 -58.73 16.59
CA ASN A 20 7.06 -59.70 15.70
C ASN A 20 7.02 -59.21 14.24
N TYR A 21 7.72 -59.90 13.33
CA TYR A 21 7.75 -59.59 11.89
C TYR A 21 6.85 -60.53 11.08
N ILE A 22 5.88 -59.96 10.35
CA ILE A 22 5.11 -60.67 9.31
C ILE A 22 5.49 -60.08 7.96
N THR A 23 6.12 -60.87 7.09
CA THR A 23 6.57 -60.42 5.76
C THR A 23 6.55 -61.53 4.72
N GLY A 24 6.29 -61.16 3.45
CA GLY A 24 6.38 -62.03 2.28
C GLY A 24 5.30 -63.10 2.14
N ASN A 25 4.14 -62.92 2.77
CA ASN A 25 3.09 -63.95 2.81
C ASN A 25 1.92 -63.65 1.86
N TYR A 26 1.31 -64.72 1.32
CA TYR A 26 -0.01 -64.70 0.66
C TYR A 26 -1.03 -65.30 1.63
N ILE A 27 -1.88 -64.48 2.23
CA ILE A 27 -2.75 -64.89 3.36
C ILE A 27 -4.13 -64.22 3.28
N GLU A 28 -5.13 -64.80 3.94
CA GLU A 28 -6.50 -64.25 3.92
C GLU A 28 -6.70 -63.17 4.99
N GLU A 29 -6.09 -63.32 6.17
CA GLU A 29 -6.26 -62.41 7.33
C GLU A 29 -5.05 -62.44 8.27
N ILE A 30 -4.72 -61.29 8.85
CA ILE A 30 -3.79 -61.15 9.99
C ILE A 30 -4.56 -60.65 11.21
N GLN A 31 -4.46 -61.34 12.35
CA GLN A 31 -5.05 -60.91 13.61
C GLN A 31 -4.00 -60.77 14.72
N ILE A 32 -3.98 -59.61 15.38
CA ILE A 32 -3.21 -59.35 16.61
C ILE A 32 -4.18 -59.26 17.78
N GLY A 33 -4.16 -60.27 18.66
CA GLY A 33 -5.16 -60.44 19.72
C GLY A 33 -4.59 -60.63 21.12
N SER A 34 -3.48 -59.94 21.44
CA SER A 34 -2.94 -59.91 22.81
C SER A 34 -2.35 -58.56 23.17
N ALA A 35 -2.68 -58.05 24.36
CA ALA A 35 -2.08 -56.83 24.92
C ALA A 35 -0.54 -56.90 25.10
N ASN A 36 0.04 -58.09 25.10
CA ASN A 36 1.49 -58.30 25.20
C ASN A 36 2.21 -58.37 23.85
N ALA A 37 1.48 -58.29 22.73
CA ALA A 37 2.07 -58.20 21.41
C ALA A 37 2.40 -56.72 21.14
N THR A 38 3.61 -56.29 21.42
CA THR A 38 4.08 -54.92 21.18
C THR A 38 5.15 -54.89 20.08
N GLU A 39 5.34 -53.77 19.40
CA GLU A 39 6.36 -53.60 18.34
C GLU A 39 6.17 -54.57 17.15
N ASN A 40 4.91 -54.89 16.80
CA ASN A 40 4.64 -55.77 15.66
C ASN A 40 4.87 -55.03 14.35
N ARG A 41 5.55 -55.64 13.37
CA ARG A 41 5.82 -55.05 12.05
C ARG A 41 5.30 -55.97 10.94
N ILE A 42 4.25 -55.51 10.26
CA ILE A 42 3.57 -56.21 9.16
C ILE A 42 3.96 -55.50 7.86
N ILE A 43 4.87 -56.05 7.07
CA ILE A 43 5.45 -55.39 5.88
C ILE A 43 5.62 -56.35 4.72
N GLY A 44 5.37 -55.93 3.48
CA GLY A 44 5.64 -56.75 2.29
C GLY A 44 4.76 -57.99 2.15
N ASN A 45 3.49 -57.95 2.56
CA ASN A 45 2.54 -59.08 2.45
C ASN A 45 1.46 -58.83 1.38
N GLU A 46 0.94 -59.90 0.79
CA GLU A 46 -0.22 -59.88 -0.12
C GLU A 46 -1.42 -60.54 0.58
N ILE A 47 -2.32 -59.72 1.12
CA ILE A 47 -3.46 -60.12 1.96
C ILE A 47 -4.72 -60.11 1.09
N GLY A 48 -5.42 -61.25 0.98
CA GLY A 48 -6.60 -61.40 0.13
C GLY A 48 -6.34 -61.43 -1.37
N ARG A 49 -5.07 -61.59 -1.80
CA ARG A 49 -4.63 -61.67 -3.21
C ARG A 49 -3.94 -63.00 -3.50
N LEU A 50 -4.13 -63.53 -4.72
CA LEU A 50 -3.49 -64.76 -5.19
C LEU A 50 -2.04 -64.50 -5.67
N PRO A 51 -1.18 -65.54 -5.76
CA PRO A 51 0.22 -65.41 -6.24
C PRO A 51 0.40 -64.84 -7.65
N ASP A 52 -0.66 -64.81 -8.46
CA ASP A 52 -0.70 -64.23 -9.81
C ASP A 52 -1.20 -62.76 -9.82
N GLY A 53 -1.47 -62.17 -8.66
CA GLY A 53 -1.96 -60.81 -8.48
C GLY A 53 -3.49 -60.67 -8.60
N ASN A 54 -4.22 -61.76 -8.91
CA ASN A 54 -5.67 -61.74 -9.01
C ASN A 54 -6.34 -61.76 -7.62
N VAL A 55 -7.50 -61.10 -7.50
CA VAL A 55 -8.33 -61.12 -6.29
C VAL A 55 -8.98 -62.50 -6.14
N VAL A 56 -9.06 -63.03 -4.92
CA VAL A 56 -9.79 -64.29 -4.65
C VAL A 56 -11.29 -64.07 -4.87
N PRO A 57 -11.94 -64.68 -5.88
CA PRO A 57 -13.36 -64.48 -6.13
C PRO A 57 -14.21 -65.21 -5.08
N GLY A 58 -15.08 -64.48 -4.39
CA GLY A 58 -15.98 -65.03 -3.37
C GLY A 58 -15.42 -65.03 -1.94
N GLY A 59 -14.47 -64.14 -1.64
CA GLY A 59 -13.93 -63.95 -0.30
C GLY A 59 -15.04 -63.84 0.74
N THR A 60 -14.96 -64.66 1.78
CA THR A 60 -15.78 -64.52 2.99
C THR A 60 -15.66 -63.09 3.53
N GLU A 61 -16.54 -62.69 4.43
CA GLU A 61 -16.56 -61.43 5.21
C GLU A 61 -15.24 -61.13 6.00
N SER A 62 -14.14 -61.78 5.65
CA SER A 62 -12.86 -61.85 6.35
C SER A 62 -12.07 -60.56 6.19
N GLN A 63 -11.72 -60.02 7.35
CA GLN A 63 -11.06 -58.76 7.60
C GLN A 63 -9.57 -58.86 7.20
N GLY A 64 -8.99 -57.80 6.66
CA GLY A 64 -7.59 -57.80 6.20
C GLY A 64 -6.58 -57.90 7.37
N ILE A 65 -6.29 -56.79 8.03
CA ILE A 65 -5.45 -56.74 9.24
C ILE A 65 -6.29 -56.27 10.42
N VAL A 66 -6.46 -57.11 11.44
CA VAL A 66 -7.25 -56.78 12.64
C VAL A 66 -6.36 -56.72 13.87
N ILE A 67 -6.45 -55.63 14.63
CA ILE A 67 -5.81 -55.46 15.93
C ILE A 67 -6.91 -55.33 16.97
N THR A 68 -7.08 -56.34 17.84
CA THR A 68 -8.24 -56.43 18.75
C THR A 68 -7.97 -56.06 20.21
N ASP A 69 -6.71 -55.93 20.62
CA ASP A 69 -6.28 -55.81 22.04
C ASP A 69 -5.37 -54.59 22.28
N SER A 70 -5.00 -54.30 23.55
CA SER A 70 -4.08 -53.23 23.97
C SER A 70 -2.62 -53.34 23.51
N SER A 71 -2.39 -53.92 22.34
CA SER A 71 -1.11 -53.92 21.64
C SER A 71 -0.63 -52.49 21.38
N SER A 72 0.69 -52.30 21.41
CA SER A 72 1.29 -50.97 21.19
C SER A 72 2.46 -51.03 20.20
N ALA A 73 2.74 -49.91 19.55
CA ALA A 73 3.83 -49.76 18.58
C ALA A 73 3.72 -50.67 17.34
N ASN A 74 2.50 -50.94 16.86
CA ASN A 74 2.30 -51.72 15.64
C ASN A 74 2.67 -50.90 14.40
N THR A 75 3.47 -51.45 13.49
CA THR A 75 3.81 -50.85 12.19
C THR A 75 3.22 -51.72 11.07
N ILE A 76 2.30 -51.17 10.29
CA ILE A 76 1.66 -51.82 9.14
C ILE A 76 2.15 -51.13 7.85
N GLY A 77 3.04 -51.78 7.12
CA GLY A 77 3.68 -51.33 5.89
C GLY A 77 4.92 -50.45 6.14
N GLY A 78 5.51 -49.87 5.09
CA GLY A 78 6.79 -49.16 5.18
C GLY A 78 7.06 -48.16 4.07
N SER A 79 8.28 -47.65 4.01
CA SER A 79 8.66 -46.51 3.14
C SER A 79 9.26 -46.92 1.79
N SER A 80 9.47 -48.22 1.58
CA SER A 80 9.99 -48.81 0.34
C SER A 80 8.99 -49.80 -0.26
N LEU A 81 9.09 -50.06 -1.58
CA LEU A 81 8.19 -51.00 -2.28
C LEU A 81 8.25 -52.43 -1.70
N GLU A 82 9.38 -52.84 -1.13
CA GLU A 82 9.55 -54.15 -0.50
C GLU A 82 8.82 -54.27 0.85
N GLU A 83 8.47 -53.15 1.47
CA GLU A 83 7.74 -53.09 2.73
C GLU A 83 6.23 -52.89 2.52
N THR A 84 5.78 -52.67 1.27
CA THR A 84 4.38 -52.44 0.95
C THR A 84 3.54 -53.70 1.12
N ASN A 85 2.48 -53.62 1.92
CA ASN A 85 1.46 -54.68 1.91
C ASN A 85 0.42 -54.39 0.82
N GLY A 86 0.13 -55.35 -0.03
CA GLY A 86 -1.02 -55.36 -0.93
C GLY A 86 -2.21 -56.01 -0.22
N ILE A 87 -3.29 -55.26 0.03
CA ILE A 87 -4.45 -55.73 0.80
C ILE A 87 -5.69 -55.65 -0.09
N SER A 88 -6.37 -56.77 -0.29
CA SER A 88 -7.67 -56.83 -0.98
C SER A 88 -8.71 -57.40 -0.04
N SER A 89 -9.76 -56.63 0.29
CA SER A 89 -10.74 -57.03 1.31
C SER A 89 -12.19 -56.74 0.89
N GLY A 90 -13.09 -57.65 1.28
CA GLY A 90 -14.56 -57.52 1.18
C GLY A 90 -15.19 -56.71 2.33
N GLY A 91 -14.50 -56.63 3.47
CA GLY A 91 -14.87 -55.87 4.68
C GLY A 91 -13.75 -54.91 5.09
N ALA A 92 -13.50 -54.72 6.39
CA ALA A 92 -12.45 -53.82 6.85
C ALA A 92 -11.05 -54.28 6.42
N ALA A 93 -10.34 -53.48 5.62
CA ALA A 93 -8.99 -53.84 5.15
C ALA A 93 -7.94 -53.75 6.25
N ILE A 94 -8.07 -52.75 7.13
CA ILE A 94 -7.37 -52.69 8.39
C ILE A 94 -8.39 -52.23 9.44
N GLU A 95 -8.46 -52.93 10.55
CA GLU A 95 -9.31 -52.63 11.69
C GLU A 95 -8.43 -52.57 12.94
N ILE A 96 -8.34 -51.38 13.57
CA ILE A 96 -7.64 -51.21 14.83
C ILE A 96 -8.67 -50.88 15.90
N ASN A 97 -8.86 -51.80 16.84
CA ASN A 97 -9.85 -51.68 17.90
C ASN A 97 -9.36 -50.85 19.11
N GLN A 98 -10.32 -50.42 19.93
CA GLN A 98 -10.08 -49.62 21.14
C GLN A 98 -9.08 -50.29 22.07
N GLY A 99 -8.13 -49.49 22.58
CA GLY A 99 -7.09 -49.91 23.52
C GLY A 99 -5.71 -50.12 22.90
N ALA A 100 -5.59 -50.21 21.57
CA ALA A 100 -4.29 -50.16 20.91
C ALA A 100 -3.70 -48.73 20.92
N HIS A 101 -2.38 -48.58 20.94
CA HIS A 101 -1.73 -47.26 21.00
C HIS A 101 -0.45 -47.19 20.15
N HIS A 102 -0.12 -46.00 19.64
CA HIS A 102 1.10 -45.75 18.84
C HIS A 102 1.20 -46.61 17.57
N ASN A 103 0.10 -46.80 16.83
CA ASN A 103 0.13 -47.57 15.60
C ASN A 103 0.61 -46.69 14.43
N ILE A 104 1.51 -47.21 13.61
CA ILE A 104 2.00 -46.59 12.37
C ILE A 104 1.46 -47.42 11.21
N ILE A 105 0.65 -46.84 10.34
CA ILE A 105 0.15 -47.50 9.13
C ILE A 105 0.72 -46.73 7.97
N THR A 106 1.63 -47.30 7.18
CA THR A 106 2.27 -46.57 6.09
C THR A 106 2.58 -47.42 4.87
N GLY A 107 2.54 -46.85 3.67
CA GLY A 107 2.99 -47.54 2.46
C GLY A 107 2.21 -48.80 2.10
N ASN A 108 0.89 -48.83 2.27
CA ASN A 108 0.04 -49.99 1.93
C ASN A 108 -0.71 -49.72 0.62
N ASP A 109 -0.87 -50.75 -0.21
CA ASP A 109 -1.70 -50.73 -1.43
C ASP A 109 -3.00 -51.47 -1.12
N ILE A 110 -4.10 -50.74 -0.95
CA ILE A 110 -5.38 -51.28 -0.48
C ILE A 110 -6.42 -51.20 -1.60
N ALA A 111 -6.91 -52.37 -2.01
CA ALA A 111 -8.05 -52.54 -2.91
C ALA A 111 -9.28 -52.95 -2.10
N LEU A 112 -10.34 -52.12 -2.14
CA LEU A 112 -11.59 -52.37 -1.41
C LEU A 112 -12.69 -52.79 -2.39
N SER A 113 -13.55 -53.73 -1.97
CA SER A 113 -14.87 -53.94 -2.59
C SER A 113 -15.83 -52.79 -2.22
N GLU A 114 -17.04 -52.79 -2.78
CA GLU A 114 -18.10 -51.78 -2.59
C GLU A 114 -18.49 -51.50 -1.11
N THR A 115 -17.98 -52.28 -0.15
CA THR A 115 -18.26 -52.20 1.30
C THR A 115 -17.00 -52.09 2.18
N GLY A 116 -15.82 -51.94 1.58
CA GLY A 116 -14.56 -51.95 2.33
C GLY A 116 -14.32 -50.63 3.09
N VAL A 117 -13.80 -50.73 4.33
CA VAL A 117 -13.52 -49.58 5.21
C VAL A 117 -12.15 -49.73 5.88
N LEU A 118 -11.45 -48.62 6.12
CA LEU A 118 -10.33 -48.56 7.09
C LEU A 118 -10.89 -48.09 8.43
N ILE A 119 -10.90 -48.95 9.45
CA ILE A 119 -11.51 -48.65 10.77
C ILE A 119 -10.39 -48.41 11.79
N LEU A 120 -10.31 -47.20 12.35
CA LEU A 120 -9.28 -46.81 13.31
C LEU A 120 -9.92 -46.30 14.60
N ASN A 121 -10.26 -47.23 15.50
CA ASN A 121 -10.94 -46.96 16.77
C ASN A 121 -9.96 -46.74 17.93
N ALA A 122 -8.67 -46.59 17.65
CA ALA A 122 -7.60 -46.50 18.63
C ALA A 122 -7.03 -45.07 18.72
N SER A 123 -6.34 -44.72 19.81
CA SER A 123 -5.68 -43.42 19.95
C SER A 123 -4.22 -43.44 19.47
N ASP A 124 -3.66 -42.28 19.11
CA ASP A 124 -2.28 -42.11 18.63
C ASP A 124 -1.95 -42.93 17.35
N ASN A 125 -2.91 -43.02 16.42
CA ASN A 125 -2.63 -43.60 15.10
C ASN A 125 -1.89 -42.60 14.22
N ARG A 126 -0.85 -43.09 13.54
CA ARG A 126 -0.13 -42.38 12.49
C ARG A 126 -0.32 -43.12 11.17
N VAL A 127 -1.24 -42.66 10.36
CA VAL A 127 -1.56 -43.26 9.05
C VAL A 127 -0.79 -42.50 7.98
N GLY A 128 -0.27 -43.15 6.94
CA GLY A 128 -0.01 -42.47 5.68
C GLY A 128 0.86 -43.12 4.62
N GLY A 129 0.68 -42.79 3.35
CA GLY A 129 1.31 -43.52 2.24
C GLY A 129 0.43 -44.65 1.73
N ILE A 130 -0.88 -44.58 1.95
CA ILE A 130 -1.85 -45.57 1.49
C ILE A 130 -2.31 -45.20 0.08
N ASN A 131 -2.12 -46.12 -0.86
CA ASN A 131 -2.80 -46.08 -2.15
C ASN A 131 -4.14 -46.81 -1.97
N LEU A 132 -5.25 -46.08 -2.08
CA LEU A 132 -6.59 -46.67 -1.98
C LEU A 132 -7.24 -46.71 -3.37
N SER A 133 -7.54 -47.91 -3.86
CA SER A 133 -8.34 -48.11 -5.07
C SER A 133 -9.68 -48.74 -4.72
N ILE A 134 -10.78 -48.04 -5.03
CA ILE A 134 -12.14 -48.56 -4.93
C ILE A 134 -12.52 -49.03 -6.33
N GLY A 135 -12.47 -50.34 -6.55
CA GLY A 135 -12.66 -50.95 -7.87
C GLY A 135 -14.08 -51.45 -8.10
N LYS A 136 -14.64 -51.16 -9.27
CA LYS A 136 -15.79 -51.89 -9.82
C LYS A 136 -15.37 -53.35 -10.03
N ILE A 137 -15.96 -54.28 -9.27
CA ILE A 137 -15.92 -55.70 -9.64
C ILE A 137 -17.00 -55.89 -10.69
N GLU A 138 -16.62 -56.16 -11.95
CA GLU A 138 -17.60 -56.47 -13.00
C GLU A 138 -18.41 -57.70 -12.58
N GLY A 139 -19.69 -57.48 -12.24
CA GLY A 139 -20.71 -58.52 -12.23
C GLY A 139 -21.37 -58.87 -10.91
N ASN A 140 -21.77 -57.91 -10.07
CA ASN A 140 -22.88 -58.12 -9.11
C ASN A 140 -23.63 -56.80 -8.82
N ASN A 141 -24.95 -56.90 -8.73
CA ASN A 141 -25.87 -55.79 -8.40
C ASN A 141 -26.08 -55.76 -6.88
N PHE A 142 -25.55 -54.75 -6.18
CA PHE A 142 -26.04 -54.39 -4.84
C PHE A 142 -26.10 -52.86 -4.72
N GLU A 143 -27.25 -52.35 -4.30
CA GLU A 143 -27.50 -50.94 -4.00
C GLU A 143 -27.19 -50.68 -2.52
N ASP A 144 -26.70 -49.46 -2.26
CA ASP A 144 -26.49 -48.83 -0.94
C ASP A 144 -25.38 -49.42 -0.06
N ASN A 145 -24.20 -48.78 0.02
CA ASN A 145 -23.26 -48.89 1.17
C ASN A 145 -22.15 -47.80 1.18
N GLU A 146 -21.69 -47.45 2.40
CA GLU A 146 -20.63 -46.48 2.71
C GLU A 146 -19.23 -47.00 2.33
N SER A 147 -18.41 -46.20 1.65
CA SER A 147 -17.01 -46.52 1.30
C SER A 147 -16.08 -45.39 1.77
N GLY A 148 -15.07 -45.68 2.63
CA GLY A 148 -14.15 -44.65 3.14
C GLY A 148 -13.21 -45.05 4.29
N ILE A 149 -12.51 -44.07 4.87
CA ILE A 149 -11.79 -44.21 6.15
C ILE A 149 -12.73 -43.73 7.26
N ILE A 150 -13.00 -44.59 8.25
CA ILE A 150 -13.77 -44.22 9.45
C ILE A 150 -12.80 -44.12 10.64
N ILE A 151 -12.71 -42.91 11.20
CA ILE A 151 -12.02 -42.64 12.46
C ILE A 151 -13.12 -42.26 13.45
N SER A 152 -13.50 -43.17 14.35
CA SER A 152 -14.53 -42.91 15.35
C SER A 152 -14.08 -43.32 16.74
N GLU A 153 -14.44 -42.51 17.74
CA GLU A 153 -14.50 -42.97 19.13
C GLU A 153 -15.93 -43.47 19.40
N ALA A 154 -16.25 -44.71 19.02
CA ALA A 154 -17.49 -45.34 19.47
C ALA A 154 -17.33 -46.86 19.66
N ALA A 155 -17.97 -47.38 20.71
CA ALA A 155 -17.84 -48.74 21.20
C ALA A 155 -18.31 -49.82 20.21
N SER A 156 -17.70 -51.00 20.31
CA SER A 156 -18.00 -52.21 19.54
C SER A 156 -19.52 -52.46 19.39
N VAL A 157 -20.02 -52.54 18.17
CA VAL A 157 -21.28 -53.25 17.89
C VAL A 157 -20.91 -54.64 17.40
N ARG A 158 -20.84 -55.61 18.33
CA ARG A 158 -21.14 -56.99 17.96
C ARG A 158 -22.65 -57.05 17.79
N ASP A 159 -23.15 -57.26 16.57
CA ASP A 159 -24.51 -57.76 16.43
C ASP A 159 -24.58 -59.05 15.61
N SER A 160 -25.10 -60.06 16.30
CA SER A 160 -25.67 -61.27 15.75
C SER A 160 -26.90 -60.92 14.91
N THR A 161 -26.77 -60.98 13.59
CA THR A 161 -27.83 -60.87 12.57
C THR A 161 -29.13 -61.64 12.91
N PRO A 162 -30.35 -61.25 12.43
CA PRO A 162 -30.63 -61.20 10.98
C PRO A 162 -31.56 -60.08 10.42
N SER A 163 -31.12 -59.56 9.26
CA SER A 163 -31.87 -59.15 8.04
C SER A 163 -32.94 -58.03 8.07
N PRO A 164 -33.18 -57.39 6.90
CA PRO A 164 -33.33 -55.94 6.82
C PRO A 164 -34.79 -55.49 6.61
N SER A 165 -35.17 -54.39 7.25
CA SER A 165 -36.23 -53.52 6.75
C SER A 165 -36.15 -52.16 7.44
N THR A 166 -35.84 -51.13 6.65
CA THR A 166 -36.05 -49.70 6.94
C THR A 166 -35.48 -49.19 8.26
N VAL A 167 -34.21 -48.76 8.24
CA VAL A 167 -33.66 -47.88 9.27
C VAL A 167 -33.98 -46.43 8.90
N ASP A 168 -34.72 -45.76 9.80
CA ASP A 168 -35.04 -44.34 9.75
C ASP A 168 -33.79 -43.52 10.11
N LEU A 169 -33.36 -42.62 9.22
CA LEU A 169 -32.14 -41.81 9.33
C LEU A 169 -32.14 -40.85 10.55
N SER A 170 -33.28 -40.68 11.23
CA SER A 170 -33.35 -39.93 12.48
C SER A 170 -32.73 -40.65 13.69
N GLN A 171 -32.65 -41.99 13.69
CA GLN A 171 -32.12 -42.77 14.82
C GLN A 171 -30.59 -42.90 14.82
N VAL A 172 -29.93 -42.81 13.66
CA VAL A 172 -28.46 -42.87 13.56
C VAL A 172 -27.83 -41.59 14.11
N ARG A 173 -28.48 -40.43 13.90
CA ARG A 173 -28.07 -39.13 14.47
C ARG A 173 -28.13 -39.11 16.01
N GLU A 174 -29.18 -39.67 16.61
CA GLU A 174 -29.30 -39.77 18.08
C GLU A 174 -28.27 -40.72 18.71
N MET A 175 -27.78 -41.72 17.98
CA MET A 175 -26.78 -42.67 18.48
C MET A 175 -25.35 -42.09 18.53
N PHE A 176 -25.00 -41.17 17.63
CA PHE A 176 -23.70 -40.48 17.65
C PHE A 176 -23.65 -39.33 18.67
N GLU A 177 -24.77 -38.63 18.89
CA GLU A 177 -24.84 -37.51 19.85
C GLU A 177 -24.86 -37.97 21.33
N ALA A 178 -25.26 -39.22 21.61
CA ALA A 178 -25.45 -39.71 22.99
C ALA A 178 -24.18 -40.26 23.69
N GLN A 179 -23.03 -40.38 23.02
CA GLN A 179 -21.83 -41.04 23.58
C GLN A 179 -20.53 -40.23 23.57
N ALA A 180 -20.55 -38.94 23.18
CA ALA A 180 -19.38 -38.04 23.19
C ALA A 180 -18.94 -37.60 24.61
N GLY A 181 -18.83 -38.55 25.54
CA GLY A 181 -18.38 -38.34 26.91
C GLY A 181 -16.87 -38.45 27.06
N THR A 182 -16.16 -37.32 26.98
CA THR A 182 -14.87 -37.05 27.63
C THR A 182 -13.73 -38.06 27.40
N ALA A 183 -13.27 -38.26 26.17
CA ALA A 183 -11.91 -38.75 25.89
C ALA A 183 -11.31 -37.95 24.73
N SER A 184 -10.04 -37.57 24.85
CA SER A 184 -9.28 -36.76 23.89
C SER A 184 -8.27 -37.68 23.21
N ALA A 185 -8.52 -38.07 21.95
CA ALA A 185 -7.60 -38.91 21.16
C ALA A 185 -6.96 -38.12 20.02
N ARG A 186 -5.62 -38.10 19.98
CA ARG A 186 -4.83 -37.47 18.91
C ARG A 186 -4.65 -38.44 17.75
N ASN A 187 -5.23 -38.16 16.59
CA ASN A 187 -5.04 -38.97 15.38
C ASN A 187 -4.35 -38.16 14.27
N LYS A 188 -3.39 -38.79 13.55
CA LYS A 188 -2.62 -38.15 12.48
C LYS A 188 -2.68 -38.95 11.17
N VAL A 189 -3.15 -38.34 10.09
CA VAL A 189 -3.27 -38.94 8.75
C VAL A 189 -2.30 -38.26 7.77
N PHE A 190 -1.52 -39.05 7.04
CA PHE A 190 -0.49 -38.60 6.09
C PHE A 190 -0.49 -39.33 4.74
N GLY A 191 0.26 -38.86 3.75
CA GLY A 191 0.66 -39.56 2.51
C GLY A 191 -0.38 -40.30 1.64
N ASN A 192 -1.69 -40.11 1.76
CA ASN A 192 -2.69 -40.95 1.09
C ASN A 192 -3.14 -40.39 -0.26
N VAL A 193 -3.35 -41.27 -1.25
CA VAL A 193 -4.00 -40.95 -2.53
C VAL A 193 -5.38 -41.62 -2.54
N PHE A 194 -6.44 -40.80 -2.54
CA PHE A 194 -7.82 -41.28 -2.69
C PHE A 194 -8.27 -41.01 -4.13
N SER A 195 -8.70 -42.05 -4.86
CA SER A 195 -9.29 -41.88 -6.18
C SER A 195 -10.52 -42.76 -6.36
N VAL A 196 -11.67 -42.13 -6.59
CA VAL A 196 -12.93 -42.78 -7.01
C VAL A 196 -13.06 -42.67 -8.54
N SER A 197 -13.42 -43.77 -9.22
CA SER A 197 -13.25 -43.92 -10.67
C SER A 197 -14.54 -44.03 -11.52
N ASP A 198 -15.67 -43.40 -11.18
CA ASP A 198 -16.85 -43.36 -12.08
C ASP A 198 -17.67 -42.04 -11.98
N PRO A 199 -18.18 -41.44 -13.09
CA PRO A 199 -18.85 -40.14 -13.10
C PRO A 199 -20.38 -40.22 -13.25
N ALA A 200 -21.05 -41.24 -12.68
CA ALA A 200 -22.50 -41.36 -12.78
C ALA A 200 -23.24 -40.55 -11.70
N PRO A 201 -24.25 -39.73 -12.04
CA PRO A 201 -25.05 -39.00 -11.06
C PRO A 201 -26.06 -39.97 -10.45
N LYS A 202 -25.68 -40.59 -9.33
CA LYS A 202 -26.61 -41.17 -8.37
C LYS A 202 -26.28 -40.53 -7.02
N GLU A 203 -27.30 -40.05 -6.33
CA GLU A 203 -27.16 -39.46 -5.00
C GLU A 203 -26.39 -40.43 -4.10
N LEU A 204 -25.11 -40.13 -3.87
CA LEU A 204 -24.22 -40.90 -3.01
C LEU A 204 -23.73 -39.97 -1.92
N THR A 205 -24.19 -40.26 -0.71
CA THR A 205 -23.95 -39.61 0.58
C THR A 205 -22.53 -39.83 1.11
N ASN A 206 -21.52 -40.01 0.25
CA ASN A 206 -20.19 -40.47 0.67
C ASN A 206 -19.15 -39.37 0.58
N ALA A 207 -19.24 -38.39 1.49
CA ALA A 207 -18.12 -37.48 1.76
C ALA A 207 -16.91 -38.30 2.24
N ILE A 208 -15.74 -38.15 1.60
CA ILE A 208 -14.50 -38.74 2.13
C ILE A 208 -14.08 -37.87 3.31
N THR A 209 -14.41 -38.35 4.52
CA THR A 209 -13.94 -37.90 5.84
C THR A 209 -14.83 -36.88 6.55
N VAL A 210 -15.68 -37.35 7.47
CA VAL A 210 -16.25 -36.56 8.56
C VAL A 210 -15.29 -36.67 9.75
N LEU A 211 -14.49 -35.62 9.99
CA LEU A 211 -13.61 -35.56 11.16
C LEU A 211 -14.43 -35.13 12.38
N THR A 212 -14.73 -36.04 13.31
CA THR A 212 -15.47 -35.74 14.56
C THR A 212 -14.60 -35.78 15.82
N ALA A 213 -13.28 -35.98 15.71
CA ALA A 213 -12.39 -36.11 16.85
C ALA A 213 -11.61 -34.82 17.19
N GLU A 214 -11.39 -34.57 18.49
CA GLU A 214 -10.50 -33.51 18.98
C GLU A 214 -9.04 -33.75 18.51
N ASP A 215 -8.30 -32.69 18.14
CA ASP A 215 -6.87 -32.75 17.77
C ASP A 215 -6.54 -33.68 16.58
N THR A 216 -7.27 -33.56 15.48
CA THR A 216 -6.99 -34.32 14.24
C THR A 216 -6.01 -33.57 13.31
N LEU A 217 -4.97 -34.27 12.86
CA LEU A 217 -4.04 -33.79 11.83
C LEU A 217 -4.24 -34.53 10.50
N VAL A 218 -4.45 -33.79 9.41
CA VAL A 218 -4.47 -34.30 8.03
C VAL A 218 -3.37 -33.60 7.22
N GLY A 219 -2.27 -34.27 6.88
CA GLY A 219 -1.25 -33.68 6.01
C GLY A 219 -0.14 -34.61 5.55
N ALA A 220 0.74 -34.26 4.61
CA ALA A 220 1.68 -35.22 4.02
C ALA A 220 3.06 -35.28 4.71
N VAL A 221 3.72 -36.46 4.72
CA VAL A 221 5.17 -36.57 4.99
C VAL A 221 5.88 -36.77 3.64
N ASN A 222 6.42 -35.68 3.09
CA ASN A 222 7.34 -35.63 1.93
C ASN A 222 6.79 -35.71 0.49
N ARG A 223 5.51 -36.00 0.22
CA ARG A 223 4.85 -35.74 -1.08
C ARG A 223 3.35 -35.52 -0.84
N GLY A 224 2.82 -34.35 -1.21
CA GLY A 224 1.45 -33.92 -0.88
C GLY A 224 0.37 -34.96 -1.20
N ASN A 225 -0.62 -35.07 -0.31
CA ASN A 225 -1.78 -35.97 -0.52
C ASN A 225 -2.61 -35.45 -1.68
N THR A 226 -3.07 -36.33 -2.57
CA THR A 226 -4.06 -35.97 -3.60
C THR A 226 -5.45 -36.39 -3.12
N ILE A 227 -6.36 -35.42 -2.97
CA ILE A 227 -7.71 -35.64 -2.45
C ILE A 227 -8.75 -35.21 -3.52
N VAL A 228 -9.55 -36.19 -3.98
CA VAL A 228 -10.56 -36.02 -5.04
C VAL A 228 -11.80 -36.90 -4.76
N GLU A 229 -12.99 -36.31 -4.76
CA GLU A 229 -14.30 -36.95 -4.53
C GLU A 229 -15.33 -36.76 -5.67
N GLN A 230 -15.08 -35.88 -6.66
CA GLN A 230 -15.92 -35.63 -7.85
C GLN A 230 -17.36 -35.13 -7.65
N THR A 231 -18.03 -35.41 -6.51
CA THR A 231 -19.46 -35.09 -6.29
C THR A 231 -19.76 -34.26 -5.04
N ASN A 232 -18.82 -34.13 -4.10
CA ASN A 232 -19.00 -33.33 -2.87
C ASN A 232 -17.71 -32.58 -2.49
N ALA A 233 -17.72 -31.93 -1.31
CA ALA A 233 -16.55 -31.31 -0.71
C ALA A 233 -15.47 -32.35 -0.40
N ALA A 234 -14.23 -32.12 -0.84
CA ALA A 234 -13.14 -33.09 -0.69
C ALA A 234 -12.74 -33.36 0.77
N ILE A 235 -12.97 -32.40 1.66
CA ILE A 235 -12.80 -32.54 3.12
C ILE A 235 -13.94 -31.80 3.81
N VAL A 236 -14.61 -32.44 4.77
CA VAL A 236 -15.62 -31.82 5.62
C VAL A 236 -15.21 -31.89 7.09
N VAL A 237 -15.09 -30.74 7.73
CA VAL A 237 -14.84 -30.62 9.17
C VAL A 237 -16.17 -30.36 9.86
N GLY A 238 -16.66 -31.33 10.64
CA GLY A 238 -17.97 -31.27 11.29
C GLY A 238 -18.07 -30.18 12.37
N ASN A 239 -19.29 -29.78 12.71
CA ASN A 239 -19.61 -28.74 13.69
C ASN A 239 -19.04 -28.98 15.11
N GLN A 240 -18.82 -30.24 15.50
CA GLN A 240 -18.23 -30.61 16.79
C GLN A 240 -16.69 -30.66 16.77
N ALA A 241 -16.07 -30.57 15.59
CA ALA A 241 -14.63 -30.66 15.48
C ALA A 241 -13.97 -29.35 15.93
N VAL A 242 -12.96 -29.49 16.79
CA VAL A 242 -12.15 -28.38 17.28
C VAL A 242 -10.67 -28.69 17.14
N ARG A 243 -9.86 -27.66 16.85
CA ARG A 243 -8.39 -27.73 16.73
C ARG A 243 -7.89 -28.67 15.61
N THR A 244 -8.68 -28.87 14.57
CA THR A 244 -8.28 -29.63 13.38
C THR A 244 -7.17 -28.89 12.62
N ILE A 245 -6.18 -29.61 12.11
CA ILE A 245 -5.14 -29.06 11.23
C ILE A 245 -5.17 -29.79 9.88
N ILE A 246 -5.33 -29.02 8.80
CA ILE A 246 -5.25 -29.51 7.41
C ILE A 246 -4.02 -28.88 6.76
N GLU A 247 -3.00 -29.68 6.43
CA GLU A 247 -1.75 -29.15 5.88
C GLU A 247 -1.11 -29.94 4.74
N ASP A 248 -0.38 -29.25 3.85
CA ASP A 248 0.45 -29.89 2.81
C ASP A 248 -0.29 -30.86 1.86
N ASN A 249 -1.56 -30.57 1.55
CA ASN A 249 -2.38 -31.36 0.62
C ASN A 249 -2.51 -30.69 -0.75
N LEU A 250 -2.74 -31.52 -1.79
CA LEU A 250 -3.21 -31.14 -3.12
C LEU A 250 -4.69 -31.54 -3.25
N ILE A 251 -5.58 -30.56 -3.24
CA ILE A 251 -7.03 -30.75 -3.21
C ILE A 251 -7.62 -30.23 -4.52
N GLY A 252 -8.33 -31.11 -5.23
CA GLY A 252 -8.89 -30.82 -6.56
C GLY A 252 -7.87 -30.91 -7.72
N LEU A 253 -6.65 -31.40 -7.45
CA LEU A 253 -5.58 -31.58 -8.42
C LEU A 253 -5.09 -33.02 -8.44
N GLY A 254 -4.80 -33.56 -9.63
CA GLY A 254 -4.05 -34.81 -9.77
C GLY A 254 -2.55 -34.64 -9.47
N PRO A 255 -1.78 -35.75 -9.37
CA PRO A 255 -0.35 -35.72 -9.05
C PRO A 255 0.50 -34.89 -10.04
N ASN A 256 0.02 -34.73 -11.28
CA ASN A 256 0.68 -33.95 -12.33
C ASN A 256 0.23 -32.47 -12.37
N GLY A 257 -0.58 -32.02 -11.41
CA GLY A 257 -1.13 -30.66 -11.34
C GLY A 257 -2.30 -30.39 -12.28
N THR A 258 -2.84 -31.42 -12.95
CA THR A 258 -4.06 -31.31 -13.76
C THR A 258 -5.30 -31.28 -12.86
N ALA A 259 -6.29 -30.43 -13.18
CA ALA A 259 -7.53 -30.38 -12.43
C ALA A 259 -8.23 -31.75 -12.37
N ARG A 260 -8.67 -32.12 -11.18
CA ARG A 260 -9.52 -33.26 -10.86
C ARG A 260 -10.62 -32.76 -9.93
N PRO A 261 -11.69 -32.18 -10.49
CA PRO A 261 -12.60 -31.33 -9.75
C PRO A 261 -13.30 -32.07 -8.61
N ASN A 262 -13.43 -31.40 -7.46
CA ASN A 262 -14.46 -31.64 -6.46
C ASN A 262 -15.55 -30.57 -6.61
N LEU A 263 -16.64 -30.70 -5.85
CA LEU A 263 -17.60 -29.61 -5.71
C LEU A 263 -16.93 -28.45 -4.95
N ASP A 264 -16.70 -28.64 -3.66
CA ASP A 264 -15.86 -27.79 -2.83
C ASP A 264 -14.51 -28.45 -2.53
N GLY A 265 -13.46 -27.67 -2.27
CA GLY A 265 -12.18 -28.21 -1.81
C GLY A 265 -12.24 -28.65 -0.35
N ILE A 266 -12.55 -27.70 0.55
CA ILE A 266 -12.67 -27.92 2.00
C ILE A 266 -13.90 -27.20 2.51
N ARG A 267 -14.75 -27.89 3.30
CA ARG A 267 -15.85 -27.30 4.05
C ARG A 267 -15.56 -27.34 5.55
N LEU A 268 -15.61 -26.17 6.20
CA LEU A 268 -15.35 -25.96 7.62
C LEU A 268 -16.64 -25.55 8.34
N ALA A 269 -17.28 -26.52 9.01
CA ALA A 269 -18.42 -26.27 9.89
C ALA A 269 -18.05 -26.20 11.37
N GLY A 270 -16.91 -26.77 11.76
CA GLY A 270 -16.35 -26.65 13.11
C GLY A 270 -15.59 -25.34 13.34
N SER A 271 -15.27 -25.07 14.61
CA SER A 271 -14.49 -23.89 15.04
C SER A 271 -13.02 -24.24 15.32
N GLY A 272 -12.13 -23.25 15.22
CA GLY A 272 -10.72 -23.41 15.60
C GLY A 272 -9.89 -24.30 14.67
N THR A 273 -10.33 -24.52 13.43
CA THR A 273 -9.58 -25.29 12.42
C THR A 273 -8.50 -24.44 11.78
N THR A 274 -7.29 -25.01 11.60
CA THR A 274 -6.20 -24.39 10.84
C THR A 274 -5.98 -25.10 9.52
N VAL A 275 -6.17 -24.40 8.40
CA VAL A 275 -5.86 -24.87 7.05
C VAL A 275 -4.60 -24.17 6.57
N ARG A 276 -3.50 -24.89 6.33
CA ARG A 276 -2.23 -24.27 5.94
C ARG A 276 -1.38 -25.00 4.92
N ASN A 277 -0.64 -24.26 4.10
CA ASN A 277 0.30 -24.82 3.10
C ASN A 277 -0.33 -25.78 2.07
N ASN A 278 -1.64 -25.76 1.89
CA ASN A 278 -2.32 -26.60 0.90
C ASN A 278 -2.36 -25.93 -0.47
N VAL A 279 -2.55 -26.73 -1.53
CA VAL A 279 -2.94 -26.27 -2.86
C VAL A 279 -4.37 -26.74 -3.11
N ILE A 280 -5.31 -25.81 -3.24
CA ILE A 280 -6.75 -26.09 -3.29
C ILE A 280 -7.30 -25.46 -4.56
N SER A 281 -7.46 -26.25 -5.62
CA SER A 281 -7.60 -25.72 -6.98
C SER A 281 -8.33 -26.70 -7.89
N GLY A 282 -8.96 -26.20 -8.94
CA GLY A 282 -9.69 -27.02 -9.90
C GLY A 282 -11.07 -27.49 -9.44
N ASN A 283 -11.59 -27.00 -8.30
CA ASN A 283 -12.93 -27.35 -7.80
C ASN A 283 -14.01 -26.59 -8.58
N THR A 284 -15.21 -27.16 -8.75
CA THR A 284 -16.28 -26.54 -9.54
C THR A 284 -17.01 -25.42 -8.80
N GLU A 285 -16.96 -25.43 -7.46
CA GLU A 285 -17.50 -24.38 -6.59
C GLU A 285 -16.37 -23.73 -5.77
N THR A 286 -16.37 -23.87 -4.44
CA THR A 286 -15.50 -23.08 -3.58
C THR A 286 -14.21 -23.82 -3.25
N GLY A 287 -13.07 -23.14 -3.23
CA GLY A 287 -11.83 -23.71 -2.70
C GLY A 287 -11.99 -24.08 -1.22
N ILE A 288 -12.29 -23.09 -0.38
CA ILE A 288 -12.61 -23.30 1.05
C ILE A 288 -13.91 -22.59 1.40
N VAL A 289 -14.89 -23.30 1.95
CA VAL A 289 -16.13 -22.73 2.49
C VAL A 289 -16.14 -22.87 4.01
N ILE A 290 -16.43 -21.79 4.72
CA ILE A 290 -16.69 -21.77 6.17
C ILE A 290 -18.18 -21.52 6.35
N ASN A 291 -18.96 -22.54 6.64
CA ASN A 291 -20.40 -22.42 6.78
C ASN A 291 -20.97 -23.49 7.72
N ARG A 292 -22.19 -23.26 8.19
CA ARG A 292 -22.93 -24.26 8.96
C ARG A 292 -23.40 -25.41 8.06
N LEU A 293 -23.52 -26.62 8.61
CA LEU A 293 -24.14 -27.74 7.90
C LEU A 293 -25.67 -27.65 7.99
N ASP A 294 -26.18 -27.23 9.15
CA ASP A 294 -27.59 -26.99 9.44
C ASP A 294 -27.78 -25.58 10.03
N ASP A 295 -28.93 -24.95 9.78
CA ASP A 295 -29.28 -23.66 10.38
C ASP A 295 -29.40 -23.70 11.92
N ALA A 296 -29.54 -24.88 12.51
CA ALA A 296 -29.51 -25.06 13.96
C ALA A 296 -28.07 -25.10 14.54
N ASP A 297 -27.05 -25.30 13.70
CA ASP A 297 -25.67 -25.43 14.16
C ASP A 297 -25.08 -24.11 14.66
N PRO A 298 -24.11 -24.16 15.60
CA PRO A 298 -23.33 -22.99 15.98
C PRO A 298 -22.60 -22.42 14.76
N ILE A 299 -22.49 -21.09 14.71
CA ILE A 299 -21.75 -20.40 13.65
C ILE A 299 -20.25 -20.74 13.78
N PRO A 300 -19.58 -21.17 12.69
CA PRO A 300 -18.15 -21.50 12.76
C PRO A 300 -17.30 -20.27 13.09
N THR A 301 -16.38 -20.42 14.04
CA THR A 301 -15.52 -19.34 14.54
C THR A 301 -14.06 -19.73 14.66
N GLU A 302 -13.18 -18.73 14.75
CA GLU A 302 -11.75 -18.91 15.07
C GLU A 302 -10.99 -19.81 14.08
N ASN A 303 -11.51 -20.05 12.88
CA ASN A 303 -10.80 -20.81 11.86
C ASN A 303 -9.70 -19.95 11.23
N THR A 304 -8.55 -20.56 10.94
CA THR A 304 -7.39 -19.91 10.36
C THR A 304 -7.02 -20.54 9.02
N ILE A 305 -7.10 -19.78 7.94
CA ILE A 305 -6.66 -20.17 6.60
C ILE A 305 -5.36 -19.42 6.30
N ILE A 306 -4.21 -20.11 6.25
CA ILE A 306 -2.90 -19.47 6.13
C ILE A 306 -1.92 -20.14 5.16
N ASN A 307 -1.19 -19.36 4.37
CA ASN A 307 -0.14 -19.86 3.45
C ASN A 307 -0.62 -20.89 2.41
N ASN A 308 -1.90 -20.92 2.08
CA ASN A 308 -2.45 -21.79 1.05
C ASN A 308 -2.32 -21.15 -0.34
N ARG A 309 -2.34 -21.99 -1.38
CA ARG A 309 -2.50 -21.60 -2.78
C ARG A 309 -3.87 -22.04 -3.26
N ILE A 310 -4.72 -21.08 -3.64
CA ILE A 310 -6.12 -21.32 -3.95
C ILE A 310 -6.43 -20.76 -5.34
N GLY A 311 -6.87 -21.64 -6.26
CA GLY A 311 -7.16 -21.31 -7.67
C GLY A 311 -5.93 -21.30 -8.60
N THR A 312 -4.77 -21.78 -8.14
CA THR A 312 -3.50 -21.77 -8.89
C THR A 312 -2.84 -23.15 -8.92
N ASN A 313 -1.86 -23.34 -9.79
CA ASN A 313 -1.01 -24.52 -9.74
C ASN A 313 -0.20 -24.58 -8.42
N ALA A 314 0.46 -25.71 -8.15
CA ALA A 314 1.25 -25.90 -6.94
C ALA A 314 2.44 -24.92 -6.77
N VAL A 315 2.83 -24.21 -7.84
CA VAL A 315 3.87 -23.17 -7.80
C VAL A 315 3.28 -21.79 -7.49
N GLY A 316 2.01 -21.55 -7.83
CA GLY A 316 1.35 -20.25 -7.75
C GLY A 316 1.58 -19.35 -8.96
N THR A 317 1.89 -19.91 -10.14
CA THR A 317 2.28 -19.14 -11.34
C THR A 317 1.28 -19.24 -12.50
N THR A 318 0.38 -20.22 -12.48
CA THR A 318 -0.66 -20.39 -13.51
C THR A 318 -2.00 -20.67 -12.85
N THR A 319 -3.09 -20.31 -13.51
CA THR A 319 -4.44 -20.54 -13.02
C THR A 319 -4.81 -22.03 -13.11
N VAL A 320 -5.44 -22.53 -12.05
CA VAL A 320 -6.21 -23.78 -12.04
C VAL A 320 -7.46 -23.50 -11.20
N ALA A 321 -8.42 -22.87 -11.87
CA ALA A 321 -9.48 -22.12 -11.21
C ALA A 321 -10.37 -22.97 -10.30
N ASN A 322 -10.76 -22.40 -9.16
CA ASN A 322 -12.05 -22.72 -8.54
C ASN A 322 -13.11 -21.72 -9.05
N SER A 323 -14.37 -21.87 -8.64
CA SER A 323 -15.36 -20.81 -8.81
C SER A 323 -15.08 -19.65 -7.85
N THR A 324 -15.18 -19.90 -6.56
CA THR A 324 -14.81 -18.96 -5.48
C THR A 324 -13.56 -19.47 -4.78
N GLY A 325 -12.63 -18.58 -4.42
CA GLY A 325 -11.45 -19.00 -3.67
C GLY A 325 -11.80 -19.42 -2.24
N VAL A 326 -12.29 -18.47 -1.44
CA VAL A 326 -12.72 -18.67 -0.06
C VAL A 326 -14.07 -18.01 0.18
N SER A 327 -15.03 -18.73 0.77
CA SER A 327 -16.32 -18.18 1.20
C SER A 327 -16.47 -18.29 2.72
N VAL A 328 -16.91 -17.23 3.38
CA VAL A 328 -16.98 -17.13 4.85
C VAL A 328 -18.36 -16.70 5.31
N GLU A 329 -19.15 -17.67 5.76
CA GLU A 329 -20.42 -17.50 6.48
C GLU A 329 -20.24 -17.62 8.01
N GLY A 330 -19.01 -17.78 8.48
CA GLY A 330 -18.63 -17.78 9.89
C GLY A 330 -18.12 -16.42 10.39
N ARG A 331 -17.97 -16.25 11.70
CA ARG A 331 -17.42 -15.02 12.33
C ARG A 331 -16.06 -15.25 12.98
N GLU A 332 -15.28 -14.20 13.19
CA GLU A 332 -13.99 -14.28 13.91
C GLU A 332 -12.97 -15.25 13.26
N ASN A 333 -13.07 -15.45 11.94
CA ASN A 333 -12.12 -16.27 11.19
C ASN A 333 -10.98 -15.39 10.64
N THR A 334 -9.81 -15.99 10.46
CA THR A 334 -8.62 -15.34 9.92
C THR A 334 -8.20 -15.96 8.60
N ILE A 335 -8.14 -15.18 7.53
CA ILE A 335 -7.58 -15.56 6.24
C ILE A 335 -6.31 -14.76 6.04
N SER A 336 -5.14 -15.40 6.09
CA SER A 336 -3.88 -14.67 6.01
C SER A 336 -2.77 -15.28 5.15
N SER A 337 -1.94 -14.44 4.53
CA SER A 337 -0.74 -14.89 3.79
C SER A 337 -1.01 -15.94 2.68
N ASN A 338 -2.24 -16.05 2.18
CA ASN A 338 -2.59 -16.98 1.10
C ASN A 338 -2.36 -16.34 -0.28
N ILE A 339 -2.21 -17.17 -1.31
CA ILE A 339 -2.39 -16.77 -2.70
C ILE A 339 -3.76 -17.24 -3.15
N ILE A 340 -4.63 -16.32 -3.52
CA ILE A 340 -6.03 -16.59 -3.87
C ILE A 340 -6.30 -15.93 -5.21
N SER A 341 -6.03 -16.66 -6.28
CA SER A 341 -5.93 -16.10 -7.63
C SER A 341 -6.46 -17.08 -8.67
N GLY A 342 -6.90 -16.58 -9.81
CA GLY A 342 -7.38 -17.39 -10.93
C GLY A 342 -8.78 -17.97 -10.75
N ASN A 343 -9.54 -17.57 -9.73
CA ASN A 343 -10.90 -18.06 -9.47
C ASN A 343 -11.93 -17.32 -10.35
N THR A 344 -12.96 -18.03 -10.84
CA THR A 344 -13.83 -17.49 -11.89
C THR A 344 -14.89 -16.50 -11.40
N VAL A 345 -15.19 -16.45 -10.09
CA VAL A 345 -16.21 -15.56 -9.49
C VAL A 345 -15.61 -14.55 -8.52
N VAL A 346 -15.03 -14.99 -7.41
CA VAL A 346 -14.41 -14.07 -6.44
C VAL A 346 -13.25 -14.76 -5.72
N GLY A 347 -12.22 -13.99 -5.36
CA GLY A 347 -11.12 -14.48 -4.54
C GLY A 347 -11.62 -14.84 -3.15
N ILE A 348 -12.15 -13.85 -2.42
CA ILE A 348 -12.70 -14.05 -1.07
C ILE A 348 -14.09 -13.41 -1.00
N ASP A 349 -15.07 -14.17 -0.51
CA ASP A 349 -16.41 -13.70 -0.17
C ASP A 349 -16.63 -13.79 1.34
N VAL A 350 -17.04 -12.69 1.98
CA VAL A 350 -17.26 -12.61 3.43
C VAL A 350 -18.66 -12.13 3.73
N ILE A 351 -19.48 -13.06 4.22
CA ILE A 351 -20.91 -12.86 4.44
C ILE A 351 -21.18 -12.44 5.90
N ASP A 352 -20.49 -13.04 6.88
CA ASP A 352 -20.68 -12.73 8.31
C ASP A 352 -19.58 -11.74 8.82
N ASN A 353 -19.64 -11.43 10.11
CA ASN A 353 -18.97 -10.31 10.76
C ASN A 353 -17.63 -10.69 11.38
N LEU A 354 -16.85 -9.69 11.78
CA LEU A 354 -15.67 -9.85 12.65
C LEU A 354 -14.54 -10.74 12.08
N ASN A 355 -14.51 -10.96 10.77
CA ASN A 355 -13.44 -11.71 10.12
C ASN A 355 -12.24 -10.81 9.80
N THR A 356 -11.04 -11.41 9.82
CA THR A 356 -9.78 -10.73 9.48
C THR A 356 -9.19 -11.33 8.21
N ILE A 357 -9.00 -10.49 7.19
CA ILE A 357 -8.36 -10.84 5.92
C ILE A 357 -7.05 -10.06 5.85
N SER A 358 -5.92 -10.74 5.95
CA SER A 358 -4.63 -10.05 6.01
C SER A 358 -3.47 -10.63 5.22
N GLN A 359 -2.64 -9.77 4.62
CA GLN A 359 -1.39 -10.20 3.96
C GLN A 359 -1.56 -11.21 2.81
N ASN A 360 -2.78 -11.36 2.26
CA ASN A 360 -3.03 -12.25 1.13
C ASN A 360 -2.63 -11.59 -0.19
N LYS A 361 -2.27 -12.40 -1.18
CA LYS A 361 -2.17 -12.01 -2.59
C LYS A 361 -3.41 -12.50 -3.31
N ILE A 362 -4.27 -11.58 -3.72
CA ILE A 362 -5.59 -11.85 -4.28
C ILE A 362 -5.66 -11.32 -5.70
N GLY A 363 -5.47 -12.20 -6.67
CA GLY A 363 -5.38 -11.89 -8.10
C GLY A 363 -3.96 -11.90 -8.68
N PRO A 364 -2.88 -11.56 -7.94
CA PRO A 364 -1.52 -11.78 -8.43
C PRO A 364 -1.03 -13.23 -8.33
N ASP A 365 0.06 -13.53 -9.04
CA ASP A 365 0.86 -14.74 -8.87
C ASP A 365 1.67 -14.72 -7.56
N ILE A 366 2.40 -15.81 -7.30
CA ILE A 366 3.32 -15.93 -6.15
C ILE A 366 4.33 -14.80 -6.04
N THR A 367 4.77 -14.21 -7.16
CA THR A 367 5.71 -13.09 -7.12
C THR A 367 5.05 -11.76 -6.78
N GLY A 368 3.74 -11.64 -6.99
CA GLY A 368 2.99 -10.39 -6.80
C GLY A 368 3.11 -9.42 -7.96
N ASN A 369 3.62 -9.86 -9.12
CA ASN A 369 3.91 -9.02 -10.27
C ASN A 369 3.16 -9.43 -11.55
N THR A 370 2.57 -10.62 -11.59
CA THR A 370 1.81 -11.11 -12.74
C THR A 370 0.35 -11.31 -12.35
N ALA A 371 -0.59 -10.87 -13.19
CA ALA A 371 -2.02 -11.05 -12.93
C ALA A 371 -2.44 -12.48 -13.27
N LEU A 372 -3.03 -13.15 -12.29
CA LEU A 372 -3.80 -14.39 -12.37
C LEU A 372 -5.22 -14.05 -11.93
N ALA A 373 -5.93 -13.30 -12.77
CA ALA A 373 -7.15 -12.60 -12.39
C ALA A 373 -8.20 -13.51 -11.73
N ASN A 374 -8.73 -13.06 -10.58
CA ASN A 374 -10.09 -13.45 -10.21
C ASN A 374 -11.09 -12.51 -10.90
N PHE A 375 -12.37 -12.88 -10.96
CA PHE A 375 -13.39 -11.91 -11.34
C PHE A 375 -13.53 -10.81 -10.24
N GLY A 376 -13.99 -11.12 -9.03
CA GLY A 376 -13.88 -10.21 -7.88
C GLY A 376 -12.63 -10.49 -7.04
N GLY A 377 -12.02 -9.46 -6.45
CA GLY A 377 -10.94 -9.63 -5.46
C GLY A 377 -11.49 -10.09 -4.10
N ILE A 378 -12.03 -9.14 -3.34
CA ILE A 378 -12.68 -9.37 -2.04
C ILE A 378 -14.09 -8.78 -2.08
N THR A 379 -15.09 -9.55 -1.69
CA THR A 379 -16.45 -9.07 -1.44
C THR A 379 -16.78 -9.21 0.05
N VAL A 380 -17.39 -8.18 0.64
CA VAL A 380 -17.81 -8.17 2.05
C VAL A 380 -19.25 -7.66 2.18
N SER A 381 -20.10 -8.49 2.78
CA SER A 381 -21.46 -8.15 3.16
C SER A 381 -21.68 -8.08 4.67
N GLY A 382 -20.79 -8.71 5.44
CA GLY A 382 -20.78 -8.57 6.89
C GLY A 382 -20.23 -7.23 7.38
N SER A 383 -20.38 -7.02 8.68
CA SER A 383 -19.93 -5.84 9.43
C SER A 383 -18.67 -6.12 10.24
N GLN A 384 -17.95 -5.05 10.59
CA GLN A 384 -16.78 -5.09 11.49
C GLN A 384 -15.66 -6.04 11.02
N ASN A 385 -15.59 -6.32 9.72
CA ASN A 385 -14.51 -7.09 9.11
C ASN A 385 -13.27 -6.22 8.92
N GLN A 386 -12.10 -6.83 9.00
CA GLN A 386 -10.80 -6.16 8.87
C GLN A 386 -10.06 -6.67 7.64
N ILE A 387 -9.79 -5.79 6.67
CA ILE A 387 -9.04 -6.07 5.45
C ILE A 387 -7.70 -5.33 5.54
N LEU A 388 -6.64 -6.06 5.88
CA LEU A 388 -5.37 -5.48 6.30
C LEU A 388 -4.20 -5.95 5.44
N GLN A 389 -3.41 -5.05 4.85
CA GLN A 389 -2.11 -5.41 4.24
C GLN A 389 -2.17 -6.44 3.10
N ASN A 390 -3.31 -6.59 2.41
CA ASN A 390 -3.43 -7.49 1.27
C ASN A 390 -2.91 -6.82 -0.02
N THR A 391 -2.47 -7.63 -0.98
CA THR A 391 -2.36 -7.19 -2.39
C THR A 391 -3.60 -7.66 -3.14
N VAL A 392 -4.49 -6.74 -3.53
CA VAL A 392 -5.74 -7.03 -4.25
C VAL A 392 -5.66 -6.39 -5.64
N SER A 393 -5.12 -7.15 -6.60
CA SER A 393 -4.67 -6.61 -7.87
C SER A 393 -4.83 -7.61 -9.00
N GLY A 394 -4.97 -7.12 -10.24
CA GLY A 394 -5.16 -7.98 -11.41
C GLY A 394 -6.55 -8.62 -11.51
N ASN A 395 -7.55 -8.18 -10.71
CA ASN A 395 -8.93 -8.71 -10.74
C ASN A 395 -9.84 -7.84 -11.64
N THR A 396 -11.12 -8.20 -11.79
CA THR A 396 -12.10 -7.27 -12.39
C THR A 396 -12.41 -6.12 -11.43
N PHE A 397 -12.84 -6.44 -10.20
CA PHE A 397 -13.00 -5.48 -9.10
C PHE A 397 -11.98 -5.77 -8.01
N GLY A 398 -11.48 -4.72 -7.32
CA GLY A 398 -10.61 -4.91 -6.17
C GLY A 398 -11.39 -5.38 -4.94
N ILE A 399 -11.82 -4.44 -4.10
CA ILE A 399 -12.59 -4.71 -2.88
C ILE A 399 -14.01 -4.15 -3.04
N VAL A 400 -15.02 -4.94 -2.73
CA VAL A 400 -16.43 -4.52 -2.75
C VAL A 400 -17.03 -4.73 -1.37
N ILE A 401 -17.56 -3.67 -0.78
CA ILE A 401 -18.33 -3.73 0.48
C ILE A 401 -19.77 -3.35 0.14
N ALA A 402 -20.65 -4.35 0.16
CA ALA A 402 -22.03 -4.21 -0.28
C ALA A 402 -22.94 -5.20 0.45
N PRO A 403 -24.21 -4.84 0.73
CA PRO A 403 -25.16 -5.77 1.31
C PRO A 403 -25.39 -6.97 0.38
N PHE A 404 -25.61 -8.14 0.97
CA PHE A 404 -26.03 -9.34 0.24
C PHE A 404 -27.33 -9.87 0.82
N GLN A 405 -28.42 -9.84 0.04
CA GLN A 405 -29.73 -10.34 0.49
C GLN A 405 -30.12 -9.79 1.88
N GLU A 406 -30.72 -10.61 2.74
CA GLU A 406 -31.26 -10.25 4.07
C GLU A 406 -30.19 -9.92 5.13
N SER A 407 -28.89 -9.84 4.79
CA SER A 407 -27.77 -9.60 5.72
C SER A 407 -27.72 -8.19 6.33
N GLY A 408 -28.62 -7.29 5.93
CA GLY A 408 -28.67 -5.91 6.43
C GLY A 408 -27.57 -5.02 5.83
N THR A 409 -27.46 -3.78 6.34
CA THR A 409 -26.45 -2.81 5.90
C THR A 409 -25.08 -3.15 6.52
N PRO A 410 -24.01 -3.36 5.74
CA PRO A 410 -22.67 -3.56 6.28
C PRO A 410 -22.19 -2.30 7.02
N ILE A 411 -21.71 -2.45 8.26
CA ILE A 411 -21.23 -1.34 9.08
C ILE A 411 -19.83 -1.59 9.67
N GLY A 412 -19.06 -0.52 9.86
CA GLY A 412 -17.84 -0.56 10.68
C GLY A 412 -16.69 -1.40 10.11
N ASN A 413 -16.65 -1.63 8.80
CA ASN A 413 -15.56 -2.37 8.17
C ASN A 413 -14.27 -1.53 8.10
N LEU A 414 -13.10 -2.18 8.21
CA LEU A 414 -11.79 -1.52 8.16
C LEU A 414 -11.00 -2.00 6.94
N VAL A 415 -10.49 -1.07 6.14
CA VAL A 415 -9.62 -1.35 4.99
C VAL A 415 -8.32 -0.57 5.16
N LYS A 416 -7.22 -1.23 5.52
CA LYS A 416 -5.95 -0.56 5.89
C LYS A 416 -4.71 -1.24 5.32
N GLY A 417 -3.72 -0.47 4.91
CA GLY A 417 -2.41 -0.97 4.50
C GLY A 417 -2.40 -1.80 3.21
N ASN A 418 -3.49 -1.86 2.45
CA ASN A 418 -3.62 -2.72 1.28
C ASN A 418 -2.99 -2.08 0.02
N PHE A 419 -2.48 -2.93 -0.88
CA PHE A 419 -2.06 -2.57 -2.23
C PHE A 419 -3.16 -2.98 -3.21
N ILE A 420 -3.79 -2.01 -3.88
CA ILE A 420 -4.99 -2.24 -4.69
C ILE A 420 -4.76 -1.66 -6.08
N GLY A 421 -4.69 -2.55 -7.08
CA GLY A 421 -4.39 -2.22 -8.48
C GLY A 421 -2.90 -2.04 -8.79
N THR A 422 -2.02 -2.31 -7.82
CA THR A 422 -0.56 -2.27 -7.96
C THR A 422 0.08 -3.63 -7.68
N ASN A 423 1.34 -3.82 -8.09
CA ASN A 423 2.10 -5.00 -7.67
C ASN A 423 2.32 -5.02 -6.14
N SER A 424 2.76 -6.15 -5.58
CA SER A 424 3.00 -6.26 -4.12
C SER A 424 4.09 -5.32 -3.58
N SER A 425 4.83 -4.61 -4.44
CA SER A 425 5.80 -3.57 -4.03
C SER A 425 5.21 -2.15 -4.09
N GLY A 426 3.98 -1.98 -4.60
CA GLY A 426 3.32 -0.69 -4.77
C GLY A 426 4.02 0.28 -5.73
N ASN A 427 4.84 -0.22 -6.66
CA ASN A 427 5.68 0.62 -7.53
C ASN A 427 5.35 0.48 -9.04
N ALA A 428 4.45 -0.44 -9.40
CA ALA A 428 3.95 -0.60 -10.76
C ALA A 428 2.47 -0.97 -10.74
N ALA A 429 1.74 -0.61 -11.80
CA ALA A 429 0.35 -1.01 -11.97
C ALA A 429 0.25 -2.54 -12.19
N LEU A 430 -0.68 -3.15 -11.48
CA LEU A 430 -1.19 -4.50 -11.74
C LEU A 430 -2.71 -4.41 -11.67
N GLN A 431 -3.24 -3.82 -12.75
CA GLN A 431 -4.54 -3.19 -12.80
C GLN A 431 -5.69 -4.13 -12.39
N ASN A 432 -6.55 -3.69 -11.47
CA ASN A 432 -7.92 -4.18 -11.44
C ASN A 432 -8.68 -3.51 -12.60
N THR A 433 -9.44 -4.25 -13.40
CA THR A 433 -9.97 -3.71 -14.67
C THR A 433 -11.08 -2.66 -14.47
N LEU A 434 -11.73 -2.63 -13.31
CA LEU A 434 -12.72 -1.63 -12.91
C LEU A 434 -12.23 -0.84 -11.67
N ASP A 435 -13.10 -0.64 -10.68
CA ASP A 435 -12.82 0.16 -9.49
C ASP A 435 -11.93 -0.58 -8.50
N GLY A 436 -11.06 0.16 -7.80
CA GLY A 436 -10.20 -0.38 -6.75
C GLY A 436 -10.99 -0.79 -5.51
N ILE A 437 -11.78 0.14 -4.95
CA ILE A 437 -12.69 -0.11 -3.82
C ILE A 437 -14.08 0.41 -4.16
N VAL A 438 -15.12 -0.40 -3.93
CA VAL A 438 -16.52 -0.02 -4.04
C VAL A 438 -17.20 -0.12 -2.68
N ILE A 439 -17.84 0.96 -2.22
CA ILE A 439 -18.66 1.01 -1.02
C ILE A 439 -20.10 1.27 -1.46
N SER A 440 -20.98 0.28 -1.32
CA SER A 440 -22.36 0.35 -1.79
C SER A 440 -23.33 0.08 -0.64
N ASN A 441 -24.20 1.04 -0.32
CA ASN A 441 -25.16 0.94 0.79
C ASN A 441 -24.51 0.41 2.09
N ALA A 442 -23.31 0.87 2.40
CA ALA A 442 -22.55 0.53 3.59
C ALA A 442 -22.26 1.79 4.40
N ARG A 443 -22.13 1.62 5.72
CA ARG A 443 -21.92 2.75 6.63
C ARG A 443 -20.69 2.58 7.49
N THR A 444 -20.16 3.69 7.99
CA THR A 444 -19.07 3.71 8.99
C THR A 444 -17.84 2.89 8.60
N THR A 445 -17.61 2.68 7.31
CA THR A 445 -16.41 2.01 6.80
C THR A 445 -15.24 2.98 6.85
N ILE A 446 -14.09 2.51 7.34
CA ILE A 446 -12.86 3.29 7.41
C ILE A 446 -11.86 2.73 6.40
N ILE A 447 -11.48 3.57 5.43
CA ILE A 447 -10.45 3.29 4.44
C ILE A 447 -9.22 4.12 4.79
N GLY A 448 -8.18 3.44 5.23
CA GLY A 448 -6.93 4.03 5.70
C GLY A 448 -6.91 4.27 7.20
N GLY A 449 -6.01 5.14 7.67
CA GLY A 449 -5.71 5.34 9.09
C GLY A 449 -6.05 6.74 9.60
N LEU A 450 -6.28 6.84 10.91
CA LEU A 450 -6.45 8.07 11.68
C LEU A 450 -5.19 8.28 12.52
N GLY A 451 -4.55 9.44 12.40
CA GLY A 451 -3.50 9.90 13.31
C GLY A 451 -2.04 9.74 12.85
N PRO A 452 -1.12 10.51 13.47
CA PRO A 452 0.28 10.58 13.10
C PRO A 452 1.01 9.28 13.49
N ASN A 453 1.74 8.68 12.54
CA ASN A 453 2.72 7.58 12.71
C ASN A 453 2.31 6.14 12.41
N ILE A 454 1.30 5.87 11.56
CA ILE A 454 1.12 4.50 11.03
C ILE A 454 1.15 4.49 9.50
N PRO A 455 2.33 4.69 8.85
CA PRO A 455 2.49 4.43 7.42
C PRO A 455 1.98 3.05 6.98
N THR A 456 1.93 2.07 7.89
CA THR A 456 1.41 0.72 7.62
C THR A 456 -0.12 0.65 7.50
N ASP A 457 -0.87 1.68 7.90
CA ASP A 457 -2.34 1.75 7.73
C ASP A 457 -2.73 2.35 6.36
N ARG A 458 -1.78 2.97 5.66
CA ARG A 458 -2.01 3.63 4.37
C ARG A 458 -2.29 2.62 3.27
N ASN A 459 -3.46 2.70 2.65
CA ASN A 459 -3.70 1.95 1.42
C ASN A 459 -3.04 2.66 0.22
N ILE A 460 -2.56 1.86 -0.72
CA ILE A 460 -2.10 2.30 -2.04
C ILE A 460 -3.14 1.87 -3.07
N ILE A 461 -3.92 2.83 -3.57
CA ILE A 461 -5.11 2.59 -4.41
C ILE A 461 -4.87 3.24 -5.77
N SER A 462 -4.22 2.49 -6.66
CA SER A 462 -3.55 3.06 -7.83
C SER A 462 -3.58 2.07 -8.98
N GLY A 463 -3.51 2.57 -10.22
CA GLY A 463 -3.47 1.73 -11.42
C GLY A 463 -4.77 0.96 -11.71
N ASN A 464 -5.90 1.33 -11.11
CA ASN A 464 -7.19 0.70 -11.38
C ASN A 464 -7.80 1.23 -12.69
N GLY A 465 -8.57 0.39 -13.38
CA GLY A 465 -9.13 0.67 -14.70
C GLY A 465 -10.32 1.62 -14.74
N ARG A 466 -10.85 1.96 -13.56
CA ARG A 466 -11.86 3.00 -13.39
C ARG A 466 -11.51 3.87 -12.19
N HIS A 467 -12.35 3.99 -11.17
CA HIS A 467 -12.10 4.86 -10.02
C HIS A 467 -11.17 4.18 -9.01
N GLY A 468 -10.42 4.97 -8.24
CA GLY A 468 -9.69 4.43 -7.09
C GLY A 468 -10.68 3.91 -6.04
N ILE A 469 -11.55 4.79 -5.57
CA ILE A 469 -12.64 4.49 -4.63
C ILE A 469 -13.96 5.01 -5.19
N SER A 470 -15.02 4.20 -5.16
CA SER A 470 -16.38 4.57 -5.58
C SER A 470 -17.38 4.34 -4.45
N LEU A 471 -18.17 5.37 -4.11
CA LEU A 471 -19.28 5.30 -3.16
C LEU A 471 -20.60 5.36 -3.92
N ALA A 472 -21.48 4.41 -3.63
CA ALA A 472 -22.72 4.18 -4.36
C ALA A 472 -23.89 3.75 -3.45
N ALA A 473 -25.08 3.71 -4.04
CA ALA A 473 -26.33 3.23 -3.42
C ALA A 473 -26.60 3.76 -2.00
N GLY A 474 -26.40 5.06 -1.76
CA GLY A 474 -26.70 5.70 -0.47
C GLY A 474 -25.78 5.27 0.68
N ALA A 475 -24.52 4.94 0.40
CA ALA A 475 -23.50 4.74 1.44
C ALA A 475 -23.31 6.02 2.26
N THR A 476 -23.22 5.90 3.60
CA THR A 476 -23.15 7.07 4.49
C THR A 476 -22.16 6.93 5.64
N GLN A 477 -21.70 8.06 6.20
CA GLN A 477 -20.85 8.07 7.40
C GLN A 477 -19.52 7.31 7.23
N ASN A 478 -19.03 7.17 6.00
CA ASN A 478 -17.76 6.51 5.71
C ASN A 478 -16.61 7.49 5.89
N ARG A 479 -15.41 6.97 6.14
CA ARG A 479 -14.19 7.76 6.29
C ARG A 479 -13.09 7.24 5.37
N ILE A 480 -12.47 8.14 4.63
CA ILE A 480 -11.37 7.85 3.72
C ILE A 480 -10.22 8.78 4.12
N SER A 481 -9.22 8.29 4.84
CA SER A 481 -8.14 9.14 5.38
C SER A 481 -6.76 8.48 5.29
N GLY A 482 -5.73 9.28 5.04
CA GLY A 482 -4.33 8.84 5.05
C GLY A 482 -3.93 7.88 3.92
N ASN A 483 -4.67 7.83 2.81
CA ASN A 483 -4.40 6.93 1.67
C ASN A 483 -3.53 7.60 0.60
N TYR A 484 -2.87 6.79 -0.23
CA TYR A 484 -2.29 7.19 -1.50
C TYR A 484 -3.15 6.68 -2.65
N ILE A 485 -3.63 7.60 -3.50
CA ILE A 485 -4.61 7.32 -4.55
C ILE A 485 -4.09 7.86 -5.88
N GLY A 486 -3.79 6.95 -6.83
CA GLY A 486 -3.21 7.25 -8.14
C GLY A 486 -1.69 7.48 -8.15
N THR A 487 -1.03 7.27 -7.01
CA THR A 487 0.42 7.34 -6.86
C THR A 487 0.99 6.06 -6.24
N GLY A 488 2.30 5.81 -6.41
CA GLY A 488 2.98 4.65 -5.84
C GLY A 488 3.20 4.76 -4.32
N ILE A 489 3.81 3.72 -3.73
CA ILE A 489 4.08 3.60 -2.29
C ILE A 489 4.87 4.76 -1.67
N ASN A 490 5.61 5.52 -2.48
CA ASN A 490 6.38 6.69 -2.04
C ASN A 490 5.68 8.03 -2.24
N GLY A 491 4.46 8.04 -2.78
CA GLY A 491 3.67 9.25 -3.02
C GLY A 491 4.06 10.05 -4.26
N VAL A 492 5.12 9.65 -4.99
CA VAL A 492 5.66 10.42 -6.13
C VAL A 492 5.65 9.69 -7.46
N VAL A 493 5.57 8.36 -7.49
CA VAL A 493 5.52 7.60 -8.75
C VAL A 493 4.09 7.68 -9.32
N PRO A 494 3.88 8.21 -10.53
CA PRO A 494 2.55 8.29 -11.12
C PRO A 494 2.06 6.89 -11.52
N ILE A 495 1.02 6.41 -10.84
CA ILE A 495 0.34 5.14 -11.13
C ILE A 495 -1.17 5.42 -11.09
N GLY A 496 -1.59 6.38 -11.91
CA GLY A 496 -2.96 6.91 -11.91
C GLY A 496 -4.03 5.84 -12.06
N ASN A 497 -5.15 6.01 -11.36
CA ASN A 497 -6.37 5.32 -11.76
C ASN A 497 -6.88 5.94 -13.06
N VAL A 498 -7.51 5.16 -13.94
CA VAL A 498 -7.98 5.67 -15.25
C VAL A 498 -9.13 6.68 -15.09
N GLY A 499 -9.97 6.51 -14.07
CA GLY A 499 -11.07 7.39 -13.72
C GLY A 499 -10.70 8.45 -12.66
N ASN A 500 -11.70 8.88 -11.87
CA ASN A 500 -11.50 9.70 -10.68
C ASN A 500 -10.68 8.98 -9.59
N GLY A 501 -9.95 9.72 -8.76
CA GLY A 501 -9.34 9.16 -7.55
C GLY A 501 -10.41 8.64 -6.58
N ILE A 502 -11.35 9.51 -6.21
CA ILE A 502 -12.54 9.18 -5.41
C ILE A 502 -13.79 9.68 -6.13
N ARG A 503 -14.80 8.81 -6.29
CA ARG A 503 -16.14 9.16 -6.79
C ARG A 503 -17.17 8.93 -5.69
N VAL A 504 -18.04 9.92 -5.46
CA VAL A 504 -19.19 9.84 -4.55
C VAL A 504 -20.46 10.06 -5.38
N GLY A 505 -21.40 9.12 -5.36
CA GLY A 505 -22.65 9.25 -6.13
C GLY A 505 -23.86 8.61 -5.47
N ASP A 506 -24.97 8.48 -6.19
CA ASP A 506 -26.16 7.74 -5.78
C ASP A 506 -26.66 8.10 -4.36
N SER A 507 -26.84 9.38 -4.07
CA SER A 507 -27.28 9.91 -2.77
C SER A 507 -26.36 9.62 -1.58
N CYS A 508 -25.10 9.21 -1.81
CA CYS A 508 -24.10 9.06 -0.75
C CYS A 508 -23.86 10.39 -0.03
N SER A 509 -23.82 10.36 1.30
CA SER A 509 -23.79 11.55 2.15
C SER A 509 -23.01 11.31 3.44
N SER A 510 -22.65 12.39 4.14
CA SER A 510 -21.93 12.30 5.42
C SER A 510 -20.59 11.54 5.35
N THR A 511 -19.94 11.50 4.18
CA THR A 511 -18.61 10.88 4.05
C THR A 511 -17.54 11.90 4.40
N ILE A 512 -16.50 11.48 5.13
CA ILE A 512 -15.33 12.31 5.41
C ILE A 512 -14.16 11.83 4.56
N ILE A 513 -13.64 12.71 3.70
CA ILE A 513 -12.49 12.48 2.82
C ILE A 513 -11.34 13.34 3.33
N GLY A 514 -10.36 12.71 3.97
CA GLY A 514 -9.25 13.36 4.64
C GLY A 514 -9.50 13.51 6.14
N GLY A 515 -8.88 14.54 6.74
CA GLY A 515 -9.10 14.89 8.13
C GLY A 515 -8.20 16.03 8.63
N PRO A 516 -8.56 16.65 9.75
CA PRO A 516 -7.79 17.77 10.32
C PRO A 516 -6.58 17.33 11.15
N GLU A 517 -6.43 16.03 11.41
CA GLU A 517 -5.28 15.49 12.15
C GLU A 517 -4.04 15.43 11.25
N GLU A 518 -2.85 15.63 11.83
CA GLU A 518 -1.58 15.49 11.12
C GLU A 518 -1.50 14.12 10.41
N ASN A 519 -1.18 14.10 9.12
CA ASN A 519 -1.13 12.92 8.25
C ASN A 519 -2.47 12.22 7.96
N SER A 520 -3.61 12.79 8.34
CA SER A 520 -4.93 12.21 8.00
C SER A 520 -5.45 12.59 6.61
N GLY A 521 -4.82 13.57 5.95
CA GLY A 521 -5.08 13.90 4.55
C GLY A 521 -4.67 12.79 3.59
N ASN A 522 -5.49 12.55 2.55
CA ASN A 522 -5.11 11.65 1.46
C ASN A 522 -4.18 12.37 0.49
N THR A 523 -3.28 11.62 -0.15
CA THR A 523 -2.56 12.08 -1.34
C THR A 523 -3.25 11.53 -2.57
N ILE A 524 -3.90 12.41 -3.34
CA ILE A 524 -4.76 12.05 -4.48
C ILE A 524 -4.16 12.69 -5.73
N ALA A 525 -3.42 11.89 -6.50
CA ALA A 525 -2.64 12.42 -7.60
C ALA A 525 -2.66 11.55 -8.84
N TYR A 526 -2.41 12.19 -9.99
CA TYR A 526 -2.19 11.53 -11.28
C TYR A 526 -3.36 10.67 -11.80
N ASN A 527 -4.58 10.84 -11.28
CA ASN A 527 -5.76 10.13 -11.78
C ASN A 527 -6.18 10.68 -13.15
N GLY A 528 -6.77 9.83 -13.99
CA GLY A 528 -7.11 10.13 -15.38
C GLY A 528 -8.31 11.06 -15.58
N ILE A 529 -9.04 11.38 -14.51
CA ILE A 529 -10.12 12.38 -14.50
C ILE A 529 -9.89 13.36 -13.34
N ASN A 530 -10.82 13.47 -12.38
CA ASN A 530 -10.72 14.37 -11.24
C ASN A 530 -10.03 13.69 -10.05
N GLY A 531 -9.49 14.46 -9.11
CA GLY A 531 -9.02 13.92 -7.82
C GLY A 531 -10.20 13.35 -7.03
N ILE A 532 -11.16 14.20 -6.70
CA ILE A 532 -12.42 13.87 -6.03
C ILE A 532 -13.57 14.38 -6.91
N SER A 533 -14.60 13.57 -7.07
CA SER A 533 -15.82 13.96 -7.77
C SER A 533 -17.06 13.52 -6.99
N LEU A 534 -18.01 14.43 -6.82
CA LEU A 534 -19.35 14.15 -6.35
C LEU A 534 -20.28 14.23 -7.57
N SER A 535 -20.95 13.15 -7.96
CA SER A 535 -21.87 13.17 -9.10
C SER A 535 -23.12 13.99 -8.80
N SER A 536 -23.86 14.42 -9.83
CA SER A 536 -25.04 15.30 -9.70
C SER A 536 -26.14 14.81 -8.74
N ASP A 537 -26.17 13.51 -8.47
CA ASP A 537 -27.11 12.83 -7.59
C ASP A 537 -26.51 12.46 -6.21
N ALA A 538 -25.26 12.84 -5.93
CA ALA A 538 -24.65 12.69 -4.62
C ALA A 538 -25.41 13.51 -3.57
N GLY A 539 -25.41 13.01 -2.33
CA GLY A 539 -26.04 13.68 -1.21
C GLY A 539 -25.20 14.82 -0.62
N ASN A 540 -25.66 15.33 0.50
CA ASN A 540 -25.05 16.44 1.21
C ASN A 540 -24.11 15.97 2.33
N ASN A 541 -23.50 16.94 3.01
CA ASN A 541 -22.72 16.75 4.24
C ASN A 541 -21.44 15.91 4.02
N ASN A 542 -20.93 15.86 2.78
CA ASN A 542 -19.68 15.18 2.48
C ASN A 542 -18.52 16.14 2.74
N ILE A 543 -17.77 15.86 3.80
CA ILE A 543 -16.63 16.66 4.26
C ILE A 543 -15.41 16.29 3.43
N ILE A 544 -14.78 17.29 2.82
CA ILE A 544 -13.49 17.19 2.13
C ILE A 544 -12.51 18.00 2.96
N ASP A 545 -11.95 17.36 3.98
CA ASP A 545 -10.98 17.90 4.94
C ASP A 545 -9.54 17.69 4.43
N PRO A 546 -8.50 18.37 4.94
CA PRO A 546 -7.33 18.69 4.12
C PRO A 546 -6.76 17.47 3.40
N ASN A 547 -6.78 17.51 2.07
CA ASN A 547 -6.16 16.50 1.20
C ASN A 547 -5.06 17.16 0.36
N SER A 548 -4.05 16.39 -0.01
CA SER A 548 -3.06 16.79 -1.01
C SER A 548 -3.51 16.29 -2.38
N ILE A 549 -4.02 17.19 -3.21
CA ILE A 549 -4.65 16.86 -4.50
C ILE A 549 -3.90 17.58 -5.63
N PHE A 550 -3.26 16.84 -6.53
CA PHE A 550 -2.44 17.44 -7.58
C PHE A 550 -2.21 16.51 -8.79
N GLY A 551 -1.90 17.09 -9.95
CA GLY A 551 -1.47 16.36 -11.13
C GLY A 551 -2.51 15.41 -11.73
N ASN A 552 -3.78 15.52 -11.31
CA ASN A 552 -4.90 14.81 -11.93
C ASN A 552 -5.20 15.43 -13.31
N ALA A 553 -5.73 14.63 -14.25
CA ALA A 553 -5.86 15.06 -15.64
C ALA A 553 -6.87 16.22 -15.83
N LEU A 554 -7.89 16.29 -14.97
CA LEU A 554 -8.91 17.35 -14.96
C LEU A 554 -8.80 18.21 -13.69
N ARG A 555 -9.80 18.17 -12.80
CA ARG A 555 -9.90 19.04 -11.62
C ARG A 555 -9.46 18.34 -10.34
N GLY A 556 -9.17 19.12 -9.30
CA GLY A 556 -8.95 18.61 -7.96
C GLY A 556 -10.23 18.06 -7.33
N ILE A 557 -11.26 18.91 -7.24
CA ILE A 557 -12.60 18.60 -6.71
C ILE A 557 -13.63 19.07 -7.75
N ASP A 558 -14.67 18.27 -8.00
CA ASP A 558 -15.75 18.57 -8.94
C ASP A 558 -17.11 18.19 -8.32
N LEU A 559 -17.99 19.17 -8.14
CA LEU A 559 -19.33 19.04 -7.56
C LEU A 559 -20.39 19.02 -8.67
N GLY A 560 -20.94 17.85 -8.95
CA GLY A 560 -22.00 17.65 -9.93
C GLY A 560 -21.54 17.08 -11.27
N GLU A 561 -20.23 16.93 -11.50
CA GLU A 561 -19.64 16.51 -12.78
C GLU A 561 -20.03 17.42 -13.97
N ASP A 562 -20.38 18.68 -13.69
CA ASP A 562 -20.77 19.68 -14.68
C ASP A 562 -19.68 20.74 -14.95
N GLY A 563 -18.52 20.57 -14.32
CA GLY A 563 -17.37 21.44 -14.47
C GLY A 563 -17.17 22.31 -13.23
N PHE A 564 -16.72 23.55 -13.43
CA PHE A 564 -16.49 24.44 -12.30
C PHE A 564 -17.81 25.11 -11.92
N THR A 565 -18.28 24.90 -10.68
CA THR A 565 -19.52 25.47 -10.17
C THR A 565 -19.28 26.94 -9.80
N PRO A 566 -19.85 27.94 -10.50
CA PRO A 566 -19.60 29.35 -10.17
C PRO A 566 -20.24 29.73 -8.85
N ASN A 567 -19.58 30.59 -8.06
CA ASN A 567 -20.24 31.17 -6.89
C ASN A 567 -21.46 32.00 -7.32
N ASP A 568 -22.62 31.74 -6.71
CA ASP A 568 -23.84 32.53 -6.88
C ASP A 568 -24.13 33.38 -5.61
N PRO A 569 -24.86 34.49 -5.73
CA PRO A 569 -25.21 35.28 -4.56
C PRO A 569 -26.02 34.44 -3.56
N THR A 570 -25.62 34.46 -2.29
CA THR A 570 -26.34 33.82 -1.16
C THR A 570 -26.33 32.30 -1.09
N ASP A 571 -25.77 31.58 -2.07
CA ASP A 571 -25.60 30.11 -2.05
C ASP A 571 -26.92 29.33 -1.99
N ALA A 572 -27.92 29.73 -2.80
CA ALA A 572 -29.28 29.16 -2.72
C ALA A 572 -29.43 27.79 -3.40
N ASP A 573 -28.32 27.18 -3.77
CA ASP A 573 -28.24 26.02 -4.62
C ASP A 573 -28.71 24.71 -3.96
N THR A 574 -28.94 23.73 -4.83
CA THR A 574 -29.27 22.36 -4.46
C THR A 574 -28.37 21.38 -5.21
N GLY A 575 -28.26 20.15 -4.71
CA GLY A 575 -27.37 19.13 -5.28
C GLY A 575 -26.23 18.79 -4.33
N PRO A 576 -25.15 18.16 -4.81
CA PRO A 576 -24.07 17.64 -3.97
C PRO A 576 -23.47 18.72 -3.09
N ASN A 577 -23.39 18.46 -1.79
CA ASN A 577 -22.94 19.45 -0.79
C ASN A 577 -23.64 20.81 -0.91
N LYS A 578 -24.90 20.83 -1.34
CA LYS A 578 -25.65 22.06 -1.65
C LYS A 578 -24.92 23.03 -2.60
N ARG A 579 -23.89 22.55 -3.32
CA ARG A 579 -22.98 23.36 -4.14
C ARG A 579 -22.31 24.52 -3.39
N GLN A 580 -21.99 24.29 -2.11
CA GLN A 580 -21.35 25.25 -1.22
C GLN A 580 -20.34 26.15 -1.95
N ASN A 581 -20.55 27.47 -1.82
CA ASN A 581 -19.67 28.46 -2.42
C ASN A 581 -18.25 28.36 -1.85
N TYR A 582 -17.25 28.42 -2.74
CA TYR A 582 -15.84 28.47 -2.34
C TYR A 582 -15.42 29.88 -1.90
N PRO A 583 -14.32 30.02 -1.15
CA PRO A 583 -13.81 31.34 -0.79
C PRO A 583 -13.38 32.13 -2.04
N THR A 584 -13.75 33.41 -2.11
CA THR A 584 -13.09 34.35 -3.03
C THR A 584 -11.98 35.05 -2.26
N MET A 585 -10.79 35.19 -2.85
CA MET A 585 -9.63 35.70 -2.12
C MET A 585 -8.72 36.60 -2.95
N THR A 586 -7.99 37.44 -2.23
CA THR A 586 -6.84 38.21 -2.72
C THR A 586 -5.68 38.02 -1.75
N LEU A 587 -4.48 38.10 -2.29
CA LEU A 587 -3.25 37.80 -1.56
C LEU A 587 -2.40 39.08 -1.50
N SER A 588 -1.69 39.26 -0.39
CA SER A 588 -0.73 40.34 -0.18
C SER A 588 0.42 39.87 0.69
N ILE A 589 1.64 40.38 0.45
CA ILE A 589 2.77 40.17 1.34
C ILE A 589 2.98 41.43 2.17
N VAL A 590 2.84 41.31 3.50
CA VAL A 590 2.99 42.43 4.44
C VAL A 590 4.05 42.07 5.46
N GLY A 591 5.19 42.79 5.44
CA GLY A 591 6.30 42.50 6.35
C GLY A 591 6.92 41.11 6.16
N GLY A 592 6.81 40.52 4.96
CA GLY A 592 7.27 39.15 4.65
C GLY A 592 6.24 38.06 4.91
N ASP A 593 5.13 38.38 5.58
CA ASP A 593 4.04 37.45 5.86
C ASP A 593 3.01 37.42 4.72
N LEU A 594 2.50 36.23 4.42
CA LEU A 594 1.40 36.03 3.49
C LEU A 594 0.07 36.34 4.18
N ILE A 595 -0.58 37.40 3.72
CA ILE A 595 -1.90 37.83 4.16
C ILE A 595 -2.93 37.46 3.09
N VAL A 596 -3.89 36.63 3.48
CA VAL A 596 -5.05 36.25 2.66
C VAL A 596 -6.25 37.08 3.09
N SER A 597 -6.80 37.88 2.18
CA SER A 597 -8.07 38.59 2.37
C SER A 597 -9.14 37.86 1.59
N TYR A 598 -10.17 37.35 2.26
CA TYR A 598 -11.15 36.44 1.66
C TYR A 598 -12.59 36.68 2.13
N GLN A 599 -13.54 36.18 1.34
CA GLN A 599 -14.99 36.21 1.58
C GLN A 599 -15.59 34.85 1.22
N VAL A 600 -16.65 34.46 1.91
CA VAL A 600 -17.47 33.29 1.56
C VAL A 600 -18.91 33.78 1.39
N ASP A 601 -19.43 33.75 0.17
CA ASP A 601 -20.79 34.22 -0.15
C ASP A 601 -21.85 33.14 0.15
N SER A 602 -21.87 32.66 1.38
CA SER A 602 -22.78 31.62 1.82
C SER A 602 -23.73 32.18 2.86
N ALA A 603 -24.97 32.46 2.46
CA ALA A 603 -25.93 33.08 3.35
C ALA A 603 -26.39 32.09 4.43
N PRO A 604 -26.67 32.56 5.67
CA PRO A 604 -27.06 31.68 6.78
C PRO A 604 -28.42 30.97 6.57
N GLN A 605 -29.18 31.33 5.53
CA GLN A 605 -30.39 30.63 5.11
C GLN A 605 -30.10 29.33 4.35
N HIS A 606 -28.93 29.20 3.74
CA HIS A 606 -28.59 28.10 2.85
C HIS A 606 -27.37 27.29 3.32
N SER A 607 -26.43 27.94 4.00
CA SER A 607 -25.26 27.29 4.61
C SER A 607 -25.24 27.49 6.12
N THR A 608 -24.88 26.44 6.84
CA THR A 608 -24.95 26.45 8.31
C THR A 608 -23.63 26.95 8.90
N TYR A 609 -23.71 28.05 9.67
CA TYR A 609 -22.59 28.55 10.47
C TYR A 609 -22.65 27.89 11.86
N GLY A 610 -21.68 27.03 12.16
CA GLY A 610 -21.57 26.36 13.46
C GLY A 610 -20.85 27.20 14.51
N GLY A 611 -20.55 26.60 15.68
CA GLY A 611 -19.77 27.23 16.75
C GLY A 611 -18.43 27.84 16.31
N PRO A 612 -17.67 27.25 15.37
CA PRO A 612 -16.49 27.86 14.77
C PRO A 612 -16.75 28.63 13.45
N GLY A 613 -17.97 28.66 12.90
CA GLY A 613 -18.25 29.23 11.57
C GLY A 613 -18.04 28.24 10.41
N ILE A 614 -17.89 28.76 9.19
CA ILE A 614 -17.50 27.99 8.00
C ILE A 614 -15.98 27.77 8.04
N TYR A 615 -15.55 26.51 7.95
CA TYR A 615 -14.13 26.16 7.95
C TYR A 615 -13.53 26.43 6.58
N VAL A 616 -12.42 27.19 6.54
CA VAL A 616 -11.73 27.55 5.29
C VAL A 616 -10.29 27.08 5.33
N GLU A 617 -9.88 26.40 4.29
CA GLU A 617 -8.55 25.82 4.16
C GLU A 617 -7.80 26.47 2.99
N PHE A 618 -6.50 26.72 3.16
CA PHE A 618 -5.66 27.37 2.16
C PHE A 618 -4.55 26.43 1.72
N PHE A 619 -4.31 26.36 0.41
CA PHE A 619 -3.34 25.46 -0.19
C PHE A 619 -2.45 26.19 -1.21
N GLU A 620 -1.20 25.74 -1.34
CA GLU A 620 -0.44 25.94 -2.57
C GLU A 620 -1.10 25.09 -3.65
N ALA A 621 -1.41 25.71 -4.78
CA ALA A 621 -2.09 25.06 -5.88
C ALA A 621 -1.08 24.54 -6.92
N ASP A 622 -1.41 23.40 -7.52
CA ASP A 622 -0.67 22.87 -8.65
C ASP A 622 -0.96 23.66 -9.95
N ALA A 623 -0.42 23.18 -11.07
CA ALA A 623 -0.62 23.81 -12.37
C ALA A 623 -2.10 23.88 -12.80
N THR A 624 -2.94 22.93 -12.36
CA THR A 624 -4.38 22.84 -12.66
C THR A 624 -5.23 23.71 -11.73
N GLY A 625 -4.65 24.17 -10.61
CA GLY A 625 -5.35 24.93 -9.58
C GLY A 625 -5.87 24.07 -8.42
N ALA A 626 -5.51 22.78 -8.37
CA ALA A 626 -5.86 21.89 -7.26
C ALA A 626 -4.90 22.08 -6.08
N GLY A 627 -5.40 21.99 -4.84
CA GLY A 627 -4.60 22.20 -3.63
C GLY A 627 -3.61 21.05 -3.37
N ARG A 628 -2.32 21.30 -3.60
CA ARG A 628 -1.23 20.34 -3.38
C ARG A 628 -0.75 20.32 -1.94
N ASP A 629 -0.34 21.46 -1.41
CA ASP A 629 0.29 21.58 -0.10
C ASP A 629 -0.56 22.46 0.82
N PHE A 630 -0.93 21.94 1.99
CA PHE A 630 -1.73 22.68 2.97
C PHE A 630 -0.89 23.78 3.64
N LEU A 631 -1.37 25.02 3.59
CA LEU A 631 -0.68 26.21 4.14
C LEU A 631 -1.27 26.66 5.47
N GLY A 632 -2.54 26.34 5.73
CA GLY A 632 -3.22 26.69 6.97
C GLY A 632 -4.72 26.80 6.79
N SER A 633 -5.42 27.10 7.88
CA SER A 633 -6.87 27.25 7.90
C SER A 633 -7.33 28.46 8.70
N ASP A 634 -8.58 28.85 8.47
CA ASP A 634 -9.29 29.85 9.27
C ASP A 634 -10.79 29.51 9.33
N ASN A 635 -11.53 30.29 10.11
CA ASN A 635 -12.92 30.06 10.44
C ASN A 635 -13.72 31.32 10.09
N TYR A 636 -14.53 31.29 9.02
CA TYR A 636 -15.35 32.42 8.58
C TYR A 636 -16.67 32.46 9.36
N LEU A 637 -16.83 33.45 10.24
CA LEU A 637 -17.92 33.53 11.20
C LEU A 637 -19.15 34.21 10.61
N LEU A 638 -20.32 33.97 11.22
CA LEU A 638 -21.55 34.67 10.87
C LEU A 638 -21.42 36.20 11.03
N SER A 639 -20.60 36.66 11.98
CA SER A 639 -20.29 38.09 12.13
C SER A 639 -19.51 38.66 10.96
N ASP A 640 -18.66 37.85 10.32
CA ASP A 640 -17.87 38.27 9.16
C ASP A 640 -18.77 38.41 7.93
N TYR A 641 -19.65 37.44 7.70
CA TYR A 641 -20.67 37.52 6.64
C TYR A 641 -21.53 38.78 6.79
N ASN A 642 -22.05 39.04 7.99
CA ASN A 642 -22.91 40.19 8.27
C ASN A 642 -22.19 41.55 8.17
N ASN A 643 -20.85 41.57 8.14
CA ASN A 643 -20.04 42.78 8.01
C ASN A 643 -19.76 43.14 6.54
N GLY A 644 -20.79 43.13 5.69
CA GLY A 644 -20.67 43.48 4.26
C GLY A 644 -21.45 42.59 3.28
N THR A 645 -22.08 41.52 3.76
CA THR A 645 -22.99 40.61 3.02
C THR A 645 -22.55 40.30 1.57
N PRO A 646 -21.40 39.62 1.35
CA PRO A 646 -20.48 39.07 2.37
C PRO A 646 -19.34 40.05 2.76
N GLY A 647 -19.00 40.09 4.05
CA GLY A 647 -17.88 40.90 4.56
C GLY A 647 -16.50 40.27 4.36
N THR A 648 -15.46 41.09 4.19
CA THR A 648 -14.08 40.60 4.02
C THR A 648 -13.42 40.24 5.35
N ARG A 649 -12.77 39.08 5.41
CA ARG A 649 -11.92 38.62 6.52
C ARG A 649 -10.45 38.57 6.07
N GLN A 650 -9.53 38.82 7.01
CA GLN A 650 -8.09 38.73 6.75
C GLN A 650 -7.45 37.68 7.67
N LYS A 651 -6.63 36.82 7.08
CA LYS A 651 -5.82 35.82 7.77
C LYS A 651 -4.35 36.00 7.42
N ASN A 652 -3.51 36.12 8.44
CA ASN A 652 -2.06 35.96 8.30
C ASN A 652 -1.73 34.46 8.39
N LEU A 653 -1.14 33.89 7.33
CA LEU A 653 -0.70 32.49 7.28
C LEU A 653 0.75 32.30 7.77
N GLY A 654 1.46 33.40 8.03
CA GLY A 654 2.86 33.41 8.43
C GLY A 654 3.80 33.80 7.29
N ASN A 655 5.11 33.65 7.52
CA ASN A 655 6.14 34.08 6.60
C ASN A 655 6.06 33.31 5.26
N ALA A 656 5.92 34.02 4.15
CA ALA A 656 5.72 33.42 2.83
C ALA A 656 6.88 32.50 2.40
N VAL A 657 8.13 32.92 2.66
CA VAL A 657 9.32 32.12 2.31
C VAL A 657 9.39 30.84 3.15
N ALA A 658 9.03 30.92 4.43
CA ALA A 658 8.98 29.73 5.30
C ALA A 658 7.88 28.73 4.87
N LEU A 659 6.80 29.24 4.28
CA LEU A 659 5.74 28.43 3.65
C LEU A 659 6.14 27.89 2.26
N GLY A 660 7.34 28.21 1.76
CA GLY A 660 7.77 27.84 0.42
C GLY A 660 7.12 28.66 -0.70
N ILE A 661 6.38 29.72 -0.37
CA ILE A 661 5.65 30.55 -1.33
C ILE A 661 6.53 31.68 -1.85
N VAL A 662 6.65 31.75 -3.17
CA VAL A 662 7.33 32.81 -3.91
C VAL A 662 6.38 33.52 -4.88
N ALA A 663 6.87 34.63 -5.46
CA ALA A 663 6.13 35.42 -6.43
C ALA A 663 5.70 34.58 -7.64
N GLY A 664 4.40 34.55 -7.94
CA GLY A 664 3.86 33.81 -9.07
C GLY A 664 3.42 32.38 -8.76
N ASP A 665 3.70 31.87 -7.56
CA ASP A 665 3.06 30.65 -7.08
C ASP A 665 1.55 30.84 -7.01
N LYS A 666 0.81 29.75 -7.11
CA LYS A 666 -0.65 29.78 -7.11
C LYS A 666 -1.16 29.30 -5.77
N LEU A 667 -2.19 29.95 -5.24
CA LEU A 667 -2.90 29.47 -4.06
C LEU A 667 -4.37 29.23 -4.40
N THR A 668 -4.96 28.26 -3.70
CA THR A 668 -6.39 27.94 -3.75
C THR A 668 -6.93 27.74 -2.34
N ALA A 669 -8.25 27.64 -2.20
CA ALA A 669 -8.92 27.41 -0.94
C ALA A 669 -10.20 26.58 -1.12
N THR A 670 -10.66 25.96 -0.03
CA THR A 670 -11.97 25.29 0.09
C THR A 670 -12.73 25.91 1.27
N ALA A 671 -14.06 25.77 1.25
CA ALA A 671 -14.94 26.14 2.35
C ALA A 671 -15.85 24.97 2.70
N THR A 672 -15.98 24.69 3.99
CA THR A 672 -16.83 23.63 4.53
C THR A 672 -17.77 24.21 5.58
N ASP A 673 -19.08 24.13 5.32
CA ASP A 673 -20.09 24.58 6.29
C ASP A 673 -20.14 23.64 7.51
N ALA A 674 -20.85 24.05 8.57
CA ALA A 674 -20.90 23.26 9.80
C ALA A 674 -21.81 22.01 9.74
N GLU A 675 -22.55 21.81 8.63
CA GLU A 675 -23.22 20.55 8.33
C GLU A 675 -22.30 19.58 7.58
N GLY A 676 -21.14 20.05 7.12
CA GLY A 676 -20.12 19.26 6.43
C GLY A 676 -20.21 19.37 4.91
N ASN A 677 -20.88 20.38 4.36
CA ASN A 677 -20.92 20.64 2.92
C ASN A 677 -19.65 21.36 2.49
N SER A 678 -18.76 20.67 1.77
CA SER A 678 -17.49 21.23 1.27
C SER A 678 -17.62 21.72 -0.17
N SER A 679 -16.97 22.84 -0.49
CA SER A 679 -16.91 23.45 -1.81
C SER A 679 -15.87 22.80 -2.74
N GLU A 680 -15.91 23.20 -4.02
CA GLU A 680 -14.77 23.05 -4.91
C GLU A 680 -13.59 23.98 -4.50
N PHE A 681 -12.46 23.84 -5.20
CA PHE A 681 -11.32 24.74 -5.05
C PHE A 681 -11.60 26.13 -5.64
N THR A 682 -11.23 27.18 -4.92
CA THR A 682 -11.13 28.55 -5.45
C THR A 682 -10.28 28.57 -6.72
N PRO A 683 -10.66 29.33 -7.78
CA PRO A 683 -9.80 29.56 -8.92
C PRO A 683 -8.45 30.10 -8.46
N ALA A 684 -7.37 29.42 -8.87
CA ALA A 684 -6.04 29.71 -8.37
C ALA A 684 -5.68 31.20 -8.49
N VAL A 685 -5.32 31.80 -7.36
CA VAL A 685 -4.88 33.20 -7.26
C VAL A 685 -3.37 33.21 -7.15
N ASN A 686 -2.72 33.99 -8.00
CA ASN A 686 -1.27 34.12 -7.93
C ASN A 686 -0.88 34.85 -6.64
N ALA A 687 0.01 34.26 -5.86
CA ALA A 687 0.77 34.95 -4.84
C ALA A 687 1.34 36.21 -5.50
N PRO A 688 1.02 37.40 -4.97
CA PRO A 688 1.59 38.61 -5.49
C PRO A 688 3.08 38.41 -5.42
N GLY A 689 3.76 38.77 -6.51
CA GLY A 689 5.08 39.31 -6.28
C GLY A 689 4.87 40.46 -5.32
N GLY A 690 5.22 40.29 -4.04
CA GLY A 690 5.86 41.39 -3.36
C GLY A 690 6.94 41.76 -4.34
N ALA A 691 6.82 42.91 -5.02
CA ALA A 691 7.76 43.25 -6.07
C ALA A 691 9.14 42.98 -5.47
N PRO A 692 9.89 41.98 -5.94
CA PRO A 692 11.27 41.91 -5.52
C PRO A 692 11.78 43.24 -6.05
N GLY A 693 12.23 44.12 -5.17
CA GLY A 693 13.04 45.24 -5.61
C GLY A 693 14.06 44.71 -6.62
N PHE A 694 14.46 45.52 -7.59
CA PHE A 694 15.51 45.06 -8.49
C PHE A 694 16.79 44.81 -7.69
N GLU A 695 17.64 43.90 -8.16
CA GLU A 695 18.99 43.75 -7.63
C GLU A 695 19.67 45.13 -7.56
N GLY A 696 20.06 45.55 -6.36
CA GLY A 696 20.63 46.86 -6.04
C GLY A 696 19.65 47.94 -5.57
N ASP A 697 18.33 47.73 -5.62
CA ASP A 697 17.28 48.69 -5.20
C ASP A 697 17.13 48.68 -3.68
N VAL A 698 17.96 49.47 -3.00
CA VAL A 698 18.08 49.47 -1.54
C VAL A 698 17.67 50.80 -0.91
N ALA A 699 17.26 51.78 -1.72
CA ALA A 699 16.81 53.09 -1.28
C ALA A 699 15.45 53.47 -1.90
N PRO A 700 14.50 53.99 -1.11
CA PRO A 700 14.54 54.18 0.33
C PRO A 700 14.54 52.86 1.11
N ARG A 701 15.21 52.85 2.25
CA ARG A 701 15.21 51.70 3.15
C ARG A 701 13.79 51.44 3.70
N PRO A 702 13.40 50.18 3.97
CA PRO A 702 14.23 48.97 3.89
C PRO A 702 14.01 48.11 2.63
N ASN A 703 13.13 48.50 1.70
CA ASN A 703 12.65 47.65 0.61
C ASN A 703 12.86 48.24 -0.80
N GLY A 704 13.49 49.41 -0.91
CA GLY A 704 13.61 50.12 -2.19
C GLY A 704 12.30 50.78 -2.62
N ASP A 705 12.32 51.46 -3.76
CA ASP A 705 11.12 52.08 -4.38
C ASP A 705 10.76 51.53 -5.78
N GLY A 706 11.47 50.50 -6.24
CA GLY A 706 11.30 49.91 -7.56
C GLY A 706 12.10 50.60 -8.66
N ASN A 707 12.86 51.66 -8.36
CA ASN A 707 13.68 52.37 -9.33
C ASN A 707 15.16 52.32 -8.96
N MET A 708 15.99 51.87 -9.90
CA MET A 708 17.45 51.94 -9.73
C MET A 708 17.99 53.34 -10.02
N LEU A 709 18.29 54.08 -8.96
CA LEU A 709 18.78 55.47 -9.02
C LEU A 709 20.15 55.62 -8.35
N SER A 710 20.74 56.82 -8.45
CA SER A 710 22.03 57.11 -7.79
C SER A 710 21.95 57.08 -6.25
N THR A 711 20.74 57.21 -5.70
CA THR A 711 20.44 57.09 -4.27
C THR A 711 20.69 55.68 -3.77
N ASP A 712 20.35 54.66 -4.56
CA ASP A 712 20.60 53.25 -4.27
C ASP A 712 22.09 52.96 -4.20
N ILE A 713 22.85 53.44 -5.19
CA ILE A 713 24.31 53.31 -5.19
C ILE A 713 24.95 53.95 -3.95
N THR A 714 24.36 55.03 -3.46
CA THR A 714 24.84 55.69 -2.24
C THR A 714 24.57 54.82 -1.03
N GLN A 715 23.39 54.23 -0.94
CA GLN A 715 23.01 53.32 0.15
C GLN A 715 23.79 52.00 0.10
N MET A 716 24.01 51.42 -1.07
CA MET A 716 24.86 50.23 -1.27
C MET A 716 26.29 50.47 -0.77
N ARG A 717 26.87 51.65 -1.07
CA ARG A 717 28.20 52.02 -0.57
C ARG A 717 28.25 52.09 0.95
N ARG A 718 27.18 52.56 1.59
CA ARG A 718 27.09 52.66 3.06
C ARG A 718 27.06 51.26 3.71
N PHE A 719 26.41 50.29 3.08
CA PHE A 719 26.45 48.88 3.53
C PHE A 719 27.84 48.26 3.37
N VAL A 720 28.46 48.40 2.19
CA VAL A 720 29.82 47.87 1.94
C VAL A 720 30.87 48.51 2.84
N SER A 721 30.71 49.79 3.18
CA SER A 721 31.60 50.49 4.11
C SER A 721 31.27 50.24 5.59
N GLY A 722 30.24 49.43 5.90
CA GLY A 722 29.80 49.16 7.27
C GLY A 722 29.24 50.38 8.02
N LEU A 723 28.89 51.46 7.29
CA LEU A 723 28.25 52.64 7.88
C LEU A 723 26.78 52.38 8.21
N ASP A 724 26.14 51.47 7.47
CA ASP A 724 24.82 50.93 7.76
C ASP A 724 24.87 49.40 7.80
N THR A 725 23.99 48.78 8.58
CA THR A 725 23.78 47.34 8.59
C THR A 725 22.43 47.00 7.92
N PRO A 726 22.37 46.03 6.99
CA PRO A 726 21.11 45.60 6.41
C PRO A 726 20.14 45.11 7.49
N ASN A 727 18.87 45.47 7.36
CA ASN A 727 17.83 45.06 8.29
C ASN A 727 17.57 43.55 8.14
N PRO A 728 17.79 42.74 9.19
CA PRO A 728 17.58 41.29 9.12
C PRO A 728 16.11 40.89 9.03
N ALA A 729 15.17 41.81 9.30
CA ALA A 729 13.73 41.57 9.19
C ALA A 729 13.18 41.84 7.78
N THR A 730 14.01 42.25 6.81
CA THR A 730 13.61 42.50 5.42
C THR A 730 14.59 41.86 4.44
N ASN A 731 14.26 41.89 3.15
CA ASN A 731 15.13 41.41 2.07
C ASN A 731 16.27 42.39 1.71
N GLU A 732 16.56 43.39 2.55
CA GLU A 732 17.57 44.42 2.27
C GLU A 732 18.98 43.84 2.07
N ALA A 733 19.30 42.72 2.72
CA ALA A 733 20.56 41.99 2.53
C ALA A 733 20.64 41.23 1.20
N GLN A 734 19.49 40.79 0.68
CA GLN A 734 19.39 40.16 -0.64
C GLN A 734 19.47 41.21 -1.74
N LEU A 735 18.79 42.35 -1.57
CA LEU A 735 18.78 43.45 -2.54
C LEU A 735 20.17 44.08 -2.76
N ILE A 736 21.02 44.09 -1.74
CA ILE A 736 22.40 44.61 -1.84
C ILE A 736 23.35 43.63 -2.52
N ASP A 737 23.20 42.32 -2.30
CA ASP A 737 24.07 41.24 -2.79
C ASP A 737 23.76 40.90 -4.25
N SER A 738 24.10 41.83 -5.14
CA SER A 738 23.71 41.77 -6.55
C SER A 738 24.76 41.13 -7.45
N ALA A 739 25.96 40.86 -6.92
CA ALA A 739 27.09 40.30 -7.67
C ALA A 739 27.54 38.94 -7.07
N PRO A 740 27.84 37.93 -7.91
CA PRO A 740 27.75 37.93 -9.37
C PRO A 740 26.31 37.93 -9.89
N ARG A 741 26.05 38.71 -10.95
CA ARG A 741 24.72 38.82 -11.57
C ARG A 741 24.14 37.48 -12.02
N SER A 742 24.98 36.56 -12.47
CA SER A 742 24.56 35.23 -12.97
C SER A 742 24.01 34.32 -11.88
N THR A 743 24.31 34.59 -10.62
CA THR A 743 23.88 33.80 -9.47
C THR A 743 22.98 34.60 -8.53
N PHE A 744 22.60 35.81 -8.92
CA PHE A 744 21.83 36.75 -8.09
C PHE A 744 22.53 37.06 -6.76
N GLY A 745 23.86 37.11 -6.73
CA GLY A 745 24.64 37.29 -5.49
C GLY A 745 25.48 36.07 -5.10
N ASP A 746 26.39 36.24 -4.14
CA ASP A 746 27.24 35.18 -3.58
C ASP A 746 27.21 35.06 -2.05
N GLY A 747 26.35 35.84 -1.40
CA GLY A 747 26.21 35.92 0.06
C GLY A 747 27.19 36.89 0.72
N ILE A 748 28.04 37.60 -0.04
CA ILE A 748 29.10 38.48 0.47
C ILE A 748 28.93 39.90 -0.05
N ILE A 749 28.43 40.79 0.82
CA ILE A 749 28.32 42.23 0.54
C ILE A 749 29.70 42.87 0.45
N ASN A 750 30.13 43.21 -0.76
CA ASN A 750 31.42 43.83 -1.02
C ASN A 750 31.40 44.80 -2.22
N SER A 751 32.58 45.24 -2.65
CA SER A 751 32.69 46.23 -3.74
C SER A 751 32.16 45.74 -5.10
N SER A 752 32.10 44.43 -5.34
CA SER A 752 31.52 43.84 -6.56
C SER A 752 30.04 44.20 -6.71
N ASP A 753 29.29 44.21 -5.61
CA ASP A 753 27.86 44.54 -5.60
C ASP A 753 27.61 45.99 -6.00
N VAL A 754 28.42 46.91 -5.46
CA VAL A 754 28.33 48.34 -5.83
C VAL A 754 28.66 48.55 -7.30
N VAL A 755 29.57 47.75 -7.87
CA VAL A 755 29.88 47.80 -9.30
C VAL A 755 28.70 47.29 -10.12
N GLN A 756 28.07 46.19 -9.72
CA GLN A 756 26.91 45.63 -10.39
C GLN A 756 25.70 46.58 -10.32
N GLY A 757 25.41 47.16 -9.15
CA GLY A 757 24.41 48.22 -8.98
C GLY A 757 24.64 49.41 -9.93
N ARG A 758 25.90 49.86 -10.08
CA ARG A 758 26.22 50.96 -11.02
C ARG A 758 25.96 50.58 -12.47
N ARG A 759 26.19 49.32 -12.84
CA ARG A 759 25.90 48.83 -14.20
C ARG A 759 24.38 48.83 -14.47
N TYR A 760 23.57 48.54 -13.45
CA TYR A 760 22.11 48.71 -13.52
C TYR A 760 21.69 50.18 -13.68
N VAL A 761 22.16 51.10 -12.82
CA VAL A 761 21.79 52.53 -12.91
C VAL A 761 22.26 53.20 -14.20
N SER A 762 23.40 52.75 -14.75
CA SER A 762 23.92 53.27 -16.04
C SER A 762 23.32 52.59 -17.27
N GLY A 763 22.42 51.62 -17.10
CA GLY A 763 21.83 50.86 -18.21
C GLY A 763 22.82 49.99 -18.98
N LEU A 764 24.02 49.75 -18.44
CA LEU A 764 24.99 48.82 -19.01
C LEU A 764 24.56 47.36 -18.83
N ASP A 765 23.71 47.10 -17.84
CA ASP A 765 23.06 45.82 -17.58
C ASP A 765 21.55 45.99 -17.42
N VAL A 766 20.78 45.03 -17.93
CA VAL A 766 19.31 44.98 -17.74
C VAL A 766 18.98 44.77 -16.27
N LEU A 767 18.02 45.54 -15.73
CA LEU A 767 17.52 45.34 -14.38
C LEU A 767 17.05 43.90 -14.17
N THR A 768 17.50 43.30 -13.07
CA THR A 768 17.26 41.89 -12.76
C THR A 768 16.43 41.82 -11.48
N PRO A 769 15.31 41.08 -11.45
CA PRO A 769 14.52 40.88 -10.23
C PRO A 769 15.38 40.25 -9.13
N ALA A 770 15.21 40.68 -7.88
CA ALA A 770 15.97 40.12 -6.77
C ALA A 770 15.69 38.63 -6.55
N GLY A 771 16.76 37.85 -6.38
CA GLY A 771 16.68 36.39 -6.26
C GLY A 771 17.80 35.73 -5.44
N GLY A 772 18.68 36.53 -4.83
CA GLY A 772 19.86 36.06 -4.10
C GLY A 772 19.64 35.36 -2.76
N PRO A 773 20.71 34.84 -2.12
CA PRO A 773 20.64 34.18 -0.81
C PRO A 773 20.18 35.15 0.29
N ALA A 774 19.13 34.80 1.03
CA ALA A 774 18.61 35.62 2.14
C ALA A 774 19.38 35.47 3.47
N ASN A 775 20.22 34.43 3.61
CA ASN A 775 20.94 34.10 4.83
C ASN A 775 22.45 34.31 4.64
N ARG A 776 23.09 35.01 5.60
CA ARG A 776 24.55 35.20 5.66
C ARG A 776 25.27 33.85 5.81
N GLY A 777 25.63 33.23 4.69
CA GLY A 777 26.46 32.03 4.64
C GLY A 777 27.91 32.40 4.33
N GLY A 778 28.69 32.78 5.35
CA GLY A 778 30.13 32.96 5.19
C GLY A 778 30.75 33.88 6.22
N SER A 779 31.65 33.34 7.03
CA SER A 779 32.55 34.11 7.88
C SER A 779 33.24 35.23 7.08
N VAL A 780 33.30 36.42 7.68
CA VAL A 780 34.21 37.50 7.28
C VAL A 780 35.58 36.87 6.98
N PRO A 781 36.21 37.10 5.81
CA PRO A 781 37.56 36.61 5.59
C PRO A 781 38.45 37.20 6.68
N GLU A 782 39.08 36.34 7.48
CA GLU A 782 40.23 36.73 8.27
C GLU A 782 41.23 37.43 7.35
N SER A 783 41.81 38.53 7.85
CA SER A 783 42.90 39.25 7.21
C SER A 783 44.00 38.27 6.79
N ILE A 784 44.09 37.97 5.51
CA ILE A 784 45.21 37.22 4.95
C ILE A 784 46.41 38.17 4.90
N PHE A 785 47.24 38.12 5.95
CA PHE A 785 48.59 38.64 5.93
C PHE A 785 49.50 37.57 5.31
N ILE A 786 49.88 37.73 4.03
CA ILE A 786 50.92 36.89 3.42
C ILE A 786 52.17 37.76 3.22
N PRO A 787 53.20 37.61 4.08
CA PRO A 787 54.50 38.17 3.78
C PRO A 787 55.19 37.27 2.74
N ASN A 788 55.59 37.87 1.62
CA ASN A 788 56.55 37.35 0.63
C ASN A 788 56.49 35.83 0.33
N ARG A 789 55.73 35.44 -0.69
CA ARG A 789 56.13 34.32 -1.57
C ARG A 789 55.36 34.32 -2.88
N ASP A 790 56.10 34.10 -3.96
CA ASP A 790 55.60 33.88 -5.32
C ASP A 790 54.42 32.90 -5.32
N ILE A 791 53.25 33.38 -5.75
CA ILE A 791 52.05 32.56 -5.92
C ILE A 791 52.14 31.92 -7.32
N GLY A 792 52.06 30.59 -7.34
CA GLY A 792 52.12 29.77 -8.55
C GLY A 792 51.07 30.16 -9.60
N LEU A 793 51.52 30.14 -10.84
CA LEU A 793 50.87 30.66 -12.04
C LEU A 793 49.60 29.89 -12.43
N ASP A 794 48.44 30.55 -12.34
CA ASP A 794 47.28 30.32 -13.21
C ASP A 794 47.46 31.23 -14.45
N PRO A 795 47.34 30.76 -15.72
CA PRO A 795 47.74 31.53 -16.90
C PRO A 795 46.90 32.79 -17.20
N PHE A 796 45.89 33.09 -16.38
CA PHE A 796 44.97 34.21 -16.54
C PHE A 796 44.95 35.20 -15.37
N GLN A 797 45.85 35.07 -14.38
CA GLN A 797 45.93 36.07 -13.32
C GLN A 797 46.72 37.31 -13.76
N ARG A 798 46.01 38.43 -13.91
CA ARG A 798 46.60 39.76 -14.13
C ARG A 798 47.56 40.09 -12.99
N GLU A 799 48.77 40.48 -13.34
CA GLU A 799 49.84 40.78 -12.39
C GLU A 799 49.58 42.12 -11.70
N LEU A 800 49.18 42.09 -10.41
CA LEU A 800 49.06 43.26 -9.54
C LEU A 800 50.19 43.22 -8.51
N ARG A 801 50.94 44.32 -8.38
CA ARG A 801 52.00 44.47 -7.39
C ARG A 801 51.87 45.78 -6.64
N ILE A 802 52.21 45.74 -5.36
CA ILE A 802 52.44 46.94 -4.56
C ILE A 802 53.92 47.30 -4.77
N GLY A 803 54.18 48.46 -5.34
CA GLY A 803 55.54 48.97 -5.48
C GLY A 803 56.05 49.54 -4.15
N GLU A 804 57.36 49.77 -4.08
CA GLU A 804 58.01 50.26 -2.87
C GLU A 804 57.41 51.59 -2.39
N PRO A 805 56.95 51.69 -1.12
CA PRO A 805 56.36 52.89 -0.58
C PRO A 805 57.39 54.02 -0.52
N GLN A 806 57.02 55.19 -1.05
CA GLN A 806 57.84 56.39 -1.04
C GLN A 806 57.36 57.36 0.01
N PHE A 807 58.22 57.66 0.97
CA PHE A 807 57.96 58.68 1.97
C PHE A 807 58.55 60.01 1.50
N ARG A 808 57.69 61.02 1.32
CA ARG A 808 58.12 62.39 1.03
C ARG A 808 57.48 63.33 2.04
N HIS A 809 58.32 63.96 2.87
CA HIS A 809 57.87 64.80 3.96
C HIS A 809 56.85 64.06 4.85
N SER A 810 55.67 64.65 5.07
CA SER A 810 54.55 64.13 5.87
C SER A 810 53.53 63.32 5.05
N THR A 811 53.92 62.80 3.88
CA THR A 811 53.01 61.98 3.04
C THR A 811 53.70 60.70 2.60
N ALA A 812 53.06 59.56 2.89
CA ALA A 812 53.41 58.26 2.36
C ALA A 812 52.70 58.03 1.02
N ILE A 813 53.45 57.64 -0.01
CA ILE A 813 52.93 57.34 -1.34
C ILE A 813 53.19 55.86 -1.61
N VAL A 814 52.12 55.07 -1.69
CA VAL A 814 52.19 53.64 -2.02
C VAL A 814 51.74 53.45 -3.48
N PRO A 815 52.65 53.15 -4.41
CA PRO A 815 52.26 52.87 -5.78
C PRO A 815 51.63 51.47 -5.89
N ILE A 816 50.45 51.40 -6.50
CA ILE A 816 49.82 50.14 -6.89
C ILE A 816 49.94 50.01 -8.41
N GLU A 817 50.62 48.95 -8.85
CA GLU A 817 50.95 48.73 -10.24
C GLU A 817 50.25 47.47 -10.74
N MET A 818 49.56 47.60 -11.88
CA MET A 818 48.93 46.49 -12.58
C MET A 818 49.57 46.38 -13.95
N LYS A 819 49.87 45.16 -14.39
CA LYS A 819 50.23 44.87 -15.77
C LYS A 819 48.94 44.78 -16.61
N PRO A 820 48.68 45.74 -17.52
CA PRO A 820 47.43 45.77 -18.28
C PRO A 820 47.46 44.77 -19.45
N GLU A 821 46.36 44.06 -19.66
CA GLU A 821 46.12 43.13 -20.77
C GLU A 821 45.13 43.68 -21.81
N GLY A 822 44.48 44.81 -21.52
CA GLY A 822 43.68 45.59 -22.49
C GLY A 822 42.18 45.37 -22.44
N ASN A 823 41.69 44.53 -21.51
CA ASN A 823 40.27 44.26 -21.24
C ASN A 823 39.88 44.62 -19.79
N GLU A 824 40.64 45.50 -19.14
CA GLU A 824 40.34 46.01 -17.80
C GLU A 824 39.32 47.15 -17.85
N VAL A 825 38.21 47.02 -17.10
CA VAL A 825 37.16 48.05 -17.01
C VAL A 825 37.25 48.82 -15.69
N ALA A 826 37.67 48.17 -14.60
CA ALA A 826 37.90 48.78 -13.30
C ALA A 826 38.92 47.95 -12.48
N LEU A 827 39.58 48.60 -11.51
CA LEU A 827 40.41 47.97 -10.48
C LEU A 827 39.89 48.45 -9.12
N SER A 828 39.69 47.53 -8.18
CA SER A 828 39.40 47.83 -6.78
C SER A 828 40.50 47.27 -5.88
N PHE A 829 40.78 47.99 -4.80
CA PHE A 829 41.67 47.55 -3.72
C PHE A 829 41.23 48.23 -2.41
N THR A 830 41.58 47.60 -1.30
CA THR A 830 41.37 48.13 0.05
C THR A 830 42.73 48.55 0.61
N LEU A 831 42.82 49.75 1.18
CA LEU A 831 43.99 50.18 1.94
C LEU A 831 43.62 50.21 3.43
N GLU A 832 44.29 49.34 4.18
CA GLU A 832 44.29 49.35 5.64
C GLU A 832 45.50 50.14 6.13
N TYR A 833 45.29 51.08 7.04
CA TYR A 833 46.36 51.88 7.64
C TYR A 833 45.99 52.24 9.07
N ASP A 834 46.99 52.45 9.92
CA ASP A 834 46.77 52.92 11.29
C ASP A 834 46.30 54.39 11.27
N PRO A 835 45.06 54.69 11.72
CA PRO A 835 44.51 56.03 11.71
C PRO A 835 45.17 56.98 12.72
N GLU A 836 45.93 56.47 13.69
CA GLU A 836 46.74 57.28 14.61
C GLU A 836 48.02 57.80 13.94
N ILE A 837 48.49 57.10 12.89
CA ILE A 837 49.75 57.41 12.19
C ILE A 837 49.48 58.12 10.85
N PHE A 838 48.46 57.70 10.10
CA PHE A 838 48.12 58.24 8.78
C PHE A 838 46.68 58.74 8.73
N SER A 839 46.44 59.83 8.00
CA SER A 839 45.11 60.40 7.81
C SER A 839 45.00 61.09 6.44
N ASN A 840 43.77 61.38 6.01
CA ASN A 840 43.46 62.02 4.72
C ASN A 840 44.05 61.30 3.50
N PRO A 841 43.78 60.00 3.34
CA PRO A 841 44.38 59.26 2.26
C PRO A 841 43.77 59.68 0.91
N ARG A 842 44.62 59.81 -0.11
CA ARG A 842 44.26 60.32 -1.44
C ARG A 842 44.69 59.36 -2.52
N ILE A 843 43.85 59.21 -3.53
CA ILE A 843 44.11 58.31 -4.66
C ILE A 843 44.22 59.12 -5.93
N ALA A 844 45.27 58.87 -6.69
CA ALA A 844 45.49 59.52 -7.97
C ALA A 844 45.99 58.51 -9.00
N LEU A 845 45.58 58.70 -10.26
CA LEU A 845 46.09 57.92 -11.38
C LEU A 845 47.59 58.19 -11.59
N GLY A 846 48.38 57.12 -11.64
CA GLY A 846 49.79 57.16 -11.99
C GLY A 846 50.04 57.70 -13.41
N LYS A 847 51.28 58.13 -13.67
CA LYS A 847 51.67 58.83 -14.92
C LYS A 847 51.36 58.04 -16.20
N PHE A 848 51.35 56.71 -16.13
CA PHE A 848 51.08 55.81 -17.26
C PHE A 848 49.58 55.61 -17.55
N ALA A 849 48.73 55.65 -16.53
CA ALA A 849 47.27 55.56 -16.70
C ALA A 849 46.66 56.87 -17.26
N ARG A 850 47.41 57.99 -17.25
CA ARG A 850 46.97 59.26 -17.85
C ARG A 850 47.07 59.31 -19.38
N ARG A 851 47.89 58.46 -20.03
CA ARG A 851 48.16 58.54 -21.49
C ARG A 851 47.20 57.75 -22.39
N LEU A 852 46.31 56.92 -21.83
CA LEU A 852 45.41 56.09 -22.64
C LEU A 852 44.20 56.82 -23.24
N ASN A 853 43.97 58.10 -22.91
CA ASN A 853 42.83 58.88 -23.43
C ASN A 853 43.17 59.87 -24.56
N SER A 854 44.41 59.95 -25.06
CA SER A 854 44.77 60.96 -26.10
C SER A 854 45.16 60.41 -27.47
N ASP A 855 45.27 59.09 -27.70
CA ASP A 855 45.84 58.53 -28.95
C ASP A 855 44.93 57.53 -29.70
N ARG A 856 43.60 57.58 -29.51
CA ARG A 856 42.65 56.80 -30.35
C ARG A 856 41.70 57.67 -31.18
N GLN A 857 42.20 58.80 -31.69
CA GLN A 857 41.64 59.41 -32.90
C GLN A 857 42.53 59.03 -34.10
N HIS A 858 41.98 58.19 -34.96
CA HIS A 858 42.38 57.93 -36.36
C HIS A 858 43.79 57.37 -36.67
N ARG A 859 43.83 56.06 -36.94
CA ARG A 859 44.48 55.53 -38.14
C ARG A 859 43.51 54.64 -38.91
N SER A 860 42.70 55.26 -39.76
CA SER A 860 42.14 54.64 -40.95
C SER A 860 42.62 55.45 -42.15
N THR A 861 43.03 54.75 -43.19
CA THR A 861 43.73 55.25 -44.36
C THR A 861 42.80 55.96 -45.37
N ARG A 862 43.13 57.23 -45.69
CA ARG A 862 42.94 57.96 -46.98
C ARG A 862 41.48 58.45 -47.34
N PRO A 863 41.30 59.44 -48.26
CA PRO A 863 41.31 60.88 -47.91
C PRO A 863 40.22 61.73 -48.62
N HIS A 864 39.47 62.61 -47.96
CA HIS A 864 38.80 63.71 -48.70
C HIS A 864 38.69 65.03 -47.92
N ARG A 865 38.90 66.10 -48.68
CA ARG A 865 38.92 67.54 -48.36
C ARG A 865 37.57 68.03 -47.79
N HIS A 866 37.59 68.85 -46.73
CA HIS A 866 37.28 70.29 -46.82
C HIS A 866 37.32 71.00 -45.45
N SER A 867 38.20 72.01 -45.43
CA SER A 867 38.28 73.28 -44.69
C SER A 867 37.07 73.94 -43.98
N TYR A 868 37.41 74.68 -42.89
CA TYR A 868 36.79 75.90 -42.29
C TYR A 868 35.50 75.71 -41.46
N ARG A 869 35.18 76.41 -40.34
CA ARG A 869 35.76 77.49 -39.50
C ARG A 869 34.80 77.67 -38.29
N LEU A 870 35.31 78.13 -37.12
CA LEU A 870 34.69 78.90 -35.99
C LEU A 870 33.15 78.85 -35.77
N ASP A 871 32.61 78.80 -34.54
CA ASP A 871 32.81 79.78 -33.47
C ASP A 871 32.14 79.34 -32.14
N ARG A 872 32.55 80.01 -31.07
CA ARG A 872 32.10 79.95 -29.67
C ARG A 872 30.60 80.26 -29.49
N ARG A 873 29.94 79.61 -28.52
CA ARG A 873 29.33 80.24 -27.31
C ARG A 873 28.49 79.27 -26.48
N ASP A 874 28.47 79.58 -25.18
CA ASP A 874 27.48 79.26 -24.14
C ASP A 874 27.52 77.89 -23.42
N ASP A 875 28.36 77.88 -22.37
CA ASP A 875 28.05 77.57 -20.97
C ASP A 875 27.05 76.47 -20.56
N ARG A 876 27.61 75.58 -19.72
CA ARG A 876 27.02 74.90 -18.55
C ARG A 876 26.07 73.74 -18.81
N PHE A 877 26.62 72.52 -18.76
CA PHE A 877 26.25 71.36 -17.92
C PHE A 877 26.98 70.12 -18.46
N GLY A 878 27.63 69.32 -17.61
CA GLY A 878 28.07 67.95 -17.98
C GLY A 878 29.55 67.61 -17.78
N ASP A 879 29.78 66.78 -16.77
CA ASP A 879 30.72 65.66 -16.68
C ASP A 879 32.17 65.74 -17.21
N THR A 880 33.12 65.44 -16.31
CA THR A 880 33.90 64.19 -16.36
C THR A 880 34.91 64.17 -15.21
N ALA A 881 34.48 63.71 -14.04
CA ALA A 881 35.40 63.47 -12.94
C ALA A 881 35.89 62.01 -13.00
N LYS A 882 37.12 61.84 -13.50
CA LYS A 882 37.92 60.61 -13.44
C LYS A 882 38.08 60.17 -11.97
N HIS A 883 37.65 58.97 -11.59
CA HIS A 883 37.80 58.47 -10.22
C HIS A 883 38.44 57.08 -10.19
N CYS A 884 39.65 56.99 -9.65
CA CYS A 884 40.16 55.77 -9.02
C CYS A 884 39.40 55.57 -7.70
N ASN A 885 38.83 54.39 -7.48
CA ASN A 885 38.31 54.01 -6.17
C ASN A 885 39.39 53.24 -5.41
N GLY A 886 39.67 53.65 -4.19
CA GLY A 886 40.26 52.80 -3.16
C GLY A 886 39.58 53.16 -1.87
N PHE A 887 39.26 52.13 -1.10
CA PHE A 887 38.51 52.25 0.13
C PHE A 887 39.47 52.33 1.31
N PHE A 888 39.10 53.15 2.29
CA PHE A 888 39.86 53.38 3.51
C PHE A 888 39.06 52.87 4.68
N ARG A 889 39.67 51.94 5.44
CA ARG A 889 39.14 51.42 6.70
C ARG A 889 40.04 51.96 7.81
N SER A 890 39.43 52.50 8.88
CA SER A 890 40.13 52.85 10.13
C SER A 890 40.34 51.62 10.99
#